data_AF-A0A8D8LF08-F1
#
_entry.id   AF-A0A8D8LF08-F1
#
_cell.length_a   1.000
_cell.length_b   1.000
_cell.length_c   1.000
_cell.angle_alpha   90.00
_cell.angle_beta   90.00
_cell.angle_gamma   90.00
#
_symmetry.space_group_name_H-M   'P 1'
#
loop_
_entity.id
_entity.type
_entity.pdbx_description
1 polymer ?
#
loop_
_entity_poly.entity_id
_entity_poly.type
_entity_poly.pdbx_seq_one_letter_code
_entity_poly.pdbx_strand_id
1 'polypeptide(L)'
;MMNASNVKFSGSKRAPQSDFRVGTAQEAIVSQVKSDGTKRIGTWNVRTLLKAGKIENLKIEMEKMKLDILGISEMRWASTGDFWTDEFRVIYSGSEEGPTGRNGVGIVLTKKMGLRVTGYVQHSDRIILVKMDTKPNSTVIIQVYMPTTNAVDEEIERMYEDLNNLIDQTKAEDNLIVMGDMNATVGEEREGTIVGQYGLGDRNERGRRLIEFCARNKLVISNTHFKHHKRRRYTWKAPGDVRRAQIDYIMVRERFKNQVKNSRSYPSADIESDHNLVIMHCELKYKKLTKRKPKPIDMSMLKDPIKRREYTRKTDSIAETSNENLSNTIEDQWTEMKKGILDAAETVLKKDNTIERRKPWISEEVLELIHERRKYKTISDEEGQRTYRRLRNEINRKCKRDKEKHLNDICEEINNELNADNLDKAYGMVKQFFGEAKKKSSGIQNEIGQLVYEEKEIAKRWKEYLEKLYGDSNMNENTLETEDQTDENNKGEDITIEEFVKAMSEMKSRKAPGLDEVPAELLTNCGEKAKAMMYKIITNIYETGIVPSDFTKCLIIPIPKKARAQTCDQYRTLSLTSHASKILTRIILRRIETLIDNSLTDDQFGFRRGIGTREAILTLRQVIEKRNRKGIATFMSFVDLEKAFDNVNWDLMFELLKRIGISFRDRRIIHSLYKNEVGVIRCGDTEEEAVIKKGVRQGCSLSPYLFNLYVQEAINKIREECQVGINIE
;
A
#
# COMPACT_ATOMS: atom_id res chain seq x y z
N MET A 1 -32.48 -26.52 14.86
CA MET A 1 -31.24 -27.25 15.19
C MET A 1 -30.40 -27.40 13.93
N MET A 2 -29.45 -26.50 13.73
CA MET A 2 -28.50 -26.54 12.60
C MET A 2 -27.12 -26.89 13.16
N ASN A 3 -26.53 -27.97 12.66
CA ASN A 3 -25.26 -28.52 13.10
C ASN A 3 -24.11 -27.54 12.82
N ALA A 4 -23.53 -27.02 13.90
CA ALA A 4 -22.31 -26.21 13.92
C ALA A 4 -21.03 -27.07 13.82
N SER A 5 -20.94 -27.91 12.79
CA SER A 5 -19.80 -28.82 12.59
C SER A 5 -19.19 -28.69 11.19
N ASN A 6 -18.75 -27.47 10.86
CA ASN A 6 -17.81 -27.22 9.76
C ASN A 6 -16.96 -25.96 9.97
N VAL A 7 -16.74 -25.57 11.24
CA VAL A 7 -15.64 -24.67 11.58
C VAL A 7 -14.37 -25.51 11.47
N LYS A 8 -13.64 -25.39 10.36
CA LYS A 8 -12.24 -25.81 10.30
C LYS A 8 -11.54 -25.14 11.47
N PHE A 9 -11.22 -25.91 12.50
CA PHE A 9 -10.33 -25.51 13.58
C PHE A 9 -8.98 -25.15 12.96
N SER A 10 -8.78 -23.86 12.62
CA SER A 10 -7.46 -23.33 12.37
C SER A 10 -6.77 -23.23 13.74
N GLY A 11 -6.16 -24.33 14.19
CA GLY A 11 -5.20 -24.36 15.30
C GLY A 11 -3.92 -23.55 15.02
N SER A 12 -4.01 -22.49 14.23
CA SER A 12 -2.93 -21.58 13.93
C SER A 12 -2.80 -20.59 15.08
N LYS A 13 -1.77 -20.76 15.91
CA LYS A 13 -1.24 -19.67 16.74
C LYS A 13 -0.98 -18.47 15.81
N ARG A 14 -1.90 -17.51 15.78
CA ARG A 14 -1.74 -16.25 15.05
C ARG A 14 -0.47 -15.57 15.60
N ALA A 15 0.46 -15.27 14.71
CA ALA A 15 1.71 -14.58 15.04
C ALA A 15 1.42 -13.20 15.69
N PRO A 16 2.40 -12.55 16.37
CA PRO A 16 2.21 -11.30 17.12
C PRO A 16 1.87 -10.06 16.28
N GLN A 17 1.45 -10.20 15.02
CA GLN A 17 1.23 -9.09 14.10
C GLN A 17 0.06 -8.17 14.48
N SER A 18 -0.84 -8.62 15.37
CA SER A 18 -1.97 -7.85 15.90
C SER A 18 -1.56 -6.60 16.69
N ASP A 19 -0.38 -6.65 17.32
CA ASP A 19 0.04 -5.67 18.31
C ASP A 19 0.46 -4.33 17.67
N PHE A 20 0.63 -4.30 16.34
CA PHE A 20 1.35 -3.23 15.62
C PHE A 20 0.52 -2.34 14.72
N ARG A 21 -0.76 -2.62 14.50
CA ARG A 21 -1.51 -1.95 13.43
C ARG A 21 -2.03 -0.59 13.86
N VAL A 22 -1.21 0.43 13.70
CA VAL A 22 -1.68 1.82 13.70
C VAL A 22 -1.92 2.22 12.24
N GLY A 23 -3.18 2.52 11.91
CA GLY A 23 -3.50 3.27 10.70
C GLY A 23 -3.06 4.72 10.91
N THR A 24 -1.82 5.06 10.58
CA THR A 24 -1.40 6.46 10.43
C THR A 24 -1.42 6.80 8.96
N ALA A 25 -2.35 7.67 8.58
CA ALA A 25 -2.36 8.30 7.27
C ALA A 25 -1.00 8.98 7.04
N GLN A 26 -0.45 8.86 5.83
CA GLN A 26 0.74 9.61 5.40
C GLN A 26 0.42 11.11 5.52
N GLU A 27 1.06 11.80 6.48
CA GLU A 27 1.05 13.27 6.51
C GLU A 27 1.92 13.77 5.33
N ALA A 28 1.40 14.63 4.47
CA ALA A 28 2.18 15.29 3.42
C ALA A 28 3.17 16.30 4.04
N ILE A 29 4.43 16.33 3.59
CA ILE A 29 5.51 17.10 4.25
C ILE A 29 6.26 17.96 3.24
N VAL A 30 6.40 19.26 3.54
CA VAL A 30 7.28 20.18 2.77
C VAL A 30 8.63 20.32 3.48
N SER A 31 9.69 20.65 2.76
CA SER A 31 11.07 20.56 3.27
C SER A 31 11.91 21.84 3.07
N GLN A 32 12.55 22.32 4.14
CA GLN A 32 13.58 23.39 4.12
C GLN A 32 14.91 22.91 4.74
N VAL A 33 16.04 23.46 4.30
CA VAL A 33 17.41 22.95 4.60
C VAL A 33 18.03 23.60 5.84
N LYS A 34 18.32 22.83 6.90
CA LYS A 34 19.36 23.10 7.93
C LYS A 34 19.90 21.78 8.51
N SER A 35 21.16 21.75 8.96
CA SER A 35 21.90 20.57 9.42
C SER A 35 21.48 20.05 10.80
N ASP A 36 21.52 18.72 11.01
CA ASP A 36 21.27 18.11 12.32
C ASP A 36 22.15 16.87 12.59
N GLY A 37 23.14 17.01 13.48
CA GLY A 37 23.68 16.00 14.41
C GLY A 37 24.28 14.68 13.92
N THR A 38 25.07 14.03 14.77
CA THR A 38 25.51 12.63 14.59
C THR A 38 24.32 11.68 14.78
N LYS A 39 24.09 10.78 13.82
CA LYS A 39 23.06 9.73 13.88
C LYS A 39 23.64 8.40 14.35
N ARG A 40 22.81 7.58 14.98
CA ARG A 40 23.16 6.23 15.45
C ARG A 40 22.44 5.19 14.62
N ILE A 41 23.20 4.47 13.80
CA ILE A 41 22.72 3.39 12.94
C ILE A 41 23.26 2.09 13.52
N GLY A 42 22.39 1.12 13.76
CA GLY A 42 22.80 -0.17 14.31
C GLY A 42 22.30 -1.36 13.52
N THR A 43 22.93 -2.51 13.75
CA THR A 43 22.45 -3.82 13.30
C THR A 43 22.42 -4.78 14.49
N TRP A 44 21.40 -5.63 14.54
CA TRP A 44 21.23 -6.60 15.62
C TRP A 44 20.53 -7.87 15.13
N ASN A 45 21.21 -9.01 15.23
CA ASN A 45 20.53 -10.30 15.20
C ASN A 45 19.77 -10.51 16.53
N VAL A 46 18.43 -10.56 16.44
CA VAL A 46 17.56 -10.64 17.62
C VAL A 46 17.07 -12.07 17.89
N ARG A 47 17.50 -13.06 17.10
CA ARG A 47 17.07 -14.47 17.08
C ARG A 47 15.60 -14.72 16.76
N THR A 48 14.68 -13.92 17.28
CA THR A 48 13.25 -13.99 16.99
C THR A 48 12.53 -12.79 17.59
N LEU A 49 11.58 -12.20 16.87
CA LEU A 49 10.59 -11.25 17.41
C LEU A 49 9.19 -11.88 17.55
N LEU A 50 9.08 -13.22 17.53
CA LEU A 50 7.79 -13.91 17.70
C LEU A 50 7.35 -13.99 19.17
N LYS A 51 8.26 -13.80 20.12
CA LYS A 51 7.95 -13.85 21.55
C LYS A 51 7.24 -12.56 21.99
N ALA A 52 6.18 -12.70 22.78
CA ALA A 52 5.49 -11.57 23.40
C ALA A 52 6.46 -10.73 24.24
N GLY A 53 6.34 -9.40 24.20
CA GLY A 53 7.19 -8.47 24.96
C GLY A 53 8.57 -8.18 24.34
N LYS A 54 9.01 -8.97 23.35
CA LYS A 54 10.38 -8.85 22.82
C LYS A 54 10.56 -7.63 21.93
N ILE A 55 9.51 -7.20 21.23
CA ILE A 55 9.54 -5.96 20.46
C ILE A 55 9.43 -4.73 21.39
N GLU A 56 8.69 -4.80 22.49
CA GLU A 56 8.62 -3.73 23.48
C GLU A 56 10.01 -3.53 24.08
N ASN A 57 10.67 -4.63 24.43
CA ASN A 57 12.07 -4.62 24.86
C ASN A 57 13.02 -4.04 23.78
N LEU A 58 12.81 -4.36 22.50
CA LEU A 58 13.56 -3.75 21.39
C LEU A 58 13.39 -2.23 21.37
N LYS A 59 12.15 -1.73 21.50
CA LYS A 59 11.84 -0.29 21.50
C LYS A 59 12.53 0.41 22.68
N ILE A 60 12.44 -0.17 23.89
CA ILE A 60 13.12 0.34 25.09
C ILE A 60 14.63 0.46 24.86
N GLU A 61 15.26 -0.58 24.30
CA GLU A 61 16.69 -0.53 24.00
C GLU A 61 17.02 0.47 22.89
N MET A 62 16.18 0.64 21.87
CA MET A 62 16.37 1.67 20.84
C MET A 62 16.33 3.07 21.42
N GLU A 63 15.34 3.39 22.26
CA GLU A 63 15.24 4.69 22.92
C GLU A 63 16.42 4.95 23.84
N LYS A 64 16.77 3.98 24.68
CA LYS A 64 17.88 4.10 25.64
C LYS A 64 19.24 4.24 24.94
N MET A 65 19.44 3.52 23.84
CA MET A 65 20.65 3.64 23.02
C MET A 65 20.59 4.83 22.06
N LYS A 66 19.48 5.58 22.04
CA LYS A 66 19.22 6.72 21.13
C LYS A 66 19.45 6.33 19.67
N LEU A 67 19.02 5.13 19.29
CA LEU A 67 19.13 4.63 17.93
C LEU A 67 18.15 5.36 17.01
N ASP A 68 18.65 5.83 15.88
CA ASP A 68 17.82 6.45 14.84
C ASP A 68 17.30 5.40 13.85
N ILE A 69 18.15 4.41 13.54
CA ILE A 69 17.90 3.34 12.56
C ILE A 69 18.49 2.04 13.11
N LEU A 70 17.73 0.96 13.05
CA LEU A 70 18.16 -0.37 13.46
C LEU A 70 17.80 -1.40 12.39
N GLY A 71 18.82 -2.04 11.83
CA GLY A 71 18.69 -3.25 11.04
C GLY A 71 18.56 -4.48 11.92
N ILE A 72 17.67 -5.39 11.56
CA ILE A 72 17.33 -6.58 12.32
C ILE A 72 17.55 -7.81 11.45
N SER A 73 18.21 -8.81 12.03
CA SER A 73 18.34 -10.16 11.49
C SER A 73 17.63 -11.18 12.40
N GLU A 74 17.20 -12.30 11.81
CA GLU A 74 16.39 -13.34 12.47
C GLU A 74 15.09 -12.82 13.10
N MET A 75 14.34 -12.01 12.35
CA MET A 75 13.07 -11.49 12.83
C MET A 75 12.01 -12.61 12.96
N ARG A 76 12.04 -13.61 12.07
CA ARG A 76 11.15 -14.80 12.02
C ARG A 76 9.67 -14.54 11.75
N TRP A 77 9.31 -13.31 11.41
CA TRP A 77 7.96 -13.05 10.91
C TRP A 77 7.82 -13.59 9.49
N ALA A 78 6.65 -14.14 9.19
CA ALA A 78 6.30 -14.56 7.85
C ALA A 78 5.95 -13.35 6.99
N SER A 79 6.06 -13.51 5.67
CA SER A 79 5.71 -12.52 4.64
C SER A 79 6.47 -11.20 4.73
N THR A 80 6.08 -10.22 3.92
CA THR A 80 6.64 -8.87 3.89
C THR A 80 5.67 -7.87 4.54
N GLY A 81 6.19 -6.77 5.07
CA GLY A 81 5.33 -5.70 5.59
C GLY A 81 6.03 -4.37 5.82
N ASP A 82 5.22 -3.32 5.84
CA ASP A 82 5.60 -1.93 6.13
C ASP A 82 4.47 -1.31 6.95
N PHE A 83 4.76 -0.99 8.20
CA PHE A 83 3.76 -0.40 9.10
C PHE A 83 4.39 0.62 10.04
N TRP A 84 3.52 1.46 10.59
CA TRP A 84 3.88 2.46 11.58
C TRP A 84 3.38 2.02 12.95
N THR A 85 4.23 2.26 13.94
CA THR A 85 3.86 2.36 15.35
C THR A 85 3.88 3.85 15.74
N ASP A 86 3.47 4.18 16.96
CA ASP A 86 3.44 5.58 17.42
C ASP A 86 4.81 6.28 17.32
N GLU A 87 5.90 5.52 17.51
CA GLU A 87 7.28 6.01 17.62
C GLU A 87 8.19 5.58 16.46
N PHE A 88 7.89 4.46 15.80
CA PHE A 88 8.77 3.84 14.80
C PHE A 88 8.02 3.42 13.54
N ARG A 89 8.69 3.47 12.38
CA ARG A 89 8.31 2.75 11.17
C ARG A 89 9.07 1.42 11.13
N VAL A 90 8.39 0.33 10.81
CA VAL A 90 8.98 -1.00 10.68
C VAL A 90 8.74 -1.50 9.26
N ILE A 91 9.82 -1.75 8.53
CA ILE A 91 9.81 -2.33 7.18
C ILE A 91 10.54 -3.66 7.25
N TYR A 92 9.93 -4.77 6.82
CA TYR A 92 10.51 -6.10 7.00
C TYR A 92 10.22 -7.06 5.85
N SER A 93 11.09 -8.04 5.68
CA SER A 93 10.98 -9.11 4.68
C SER A 93 11.19 -10.47 5.33
N GLY A 94 10.23 -11.38 5.14
CA GLY A 94 10.20 -12.72 5.72
C GLY A 94 9.76 -13.78 4.72
N SER A 95 9.86 -15.06 5.12
CA SER A 95 9.54 -16.22 4.27
C SER A 95 8.03 -16.38 4.03
N GLU A 96 7.67 -16.91 2.86
CA GLU A 96 6.28 -17.21 2.49
C GLU A 96 5.83 -18.61 2.94
N GLU A 97 6.77 -19.49 3.28
CA GLU A 97 6.48 -20.87 3.71
C GLU A 97 6.16 -20.93 5.21
N GLY A 98 4.87 -21.04 5.52
CA GLY A 98 4.35 -21.35 6.85
C GLY A 98 4.17 -20.15 7.82
N PRO A 99 3.44 -20.35 8.93
CA PRO A 99 3.05 -19.28 9.86
C PRO A 99 4.23 -18.67 10.65
N THR A 100 5.43 -19.26 10.59
CA THR A 100 6.63 -18.78 11.28
C THR A 100 7.86 -19.01 10.39
N GLY A 101 8.46 -17.93 9.88
CA GLY A 101 9.67 -18.02 9.05
C GLY A 101 10.90 -18.48 9.85
N ARG A 102 11.82 -19.21 9.21
CA ARG A 102 13.13 -19.56 9.79
C ARG A 102 14.09 -18.37 9.81
N ASN A 103 14.01 -17.51 8.79
CA ASN A 103 14.84 -16.30 8.64
C ASN A 103 13.98 -15.03 8.83
N GLY A 104 14.42 -13.90 8.30
CA GLY A 104 13.67 -12.65 8.27
C GLY A 104 14.56 -11.47 8.62
N VAL A 105 14.49 -10.43 7.80
CA VAL A 105 15.23 -9.19 7.98
C VAL A 105 14.27 -8.00 8.08
N GLY A 106 14.70 -6.95 8.76
CA GLY A 106 13.90 -5.72 8.83
C GLY A 106 14.73 -4.50 9.18
N ILE A 107 14.15 -3.33 8.95
CA ILE A 107 14.69 -2.04 9.35
C ILE A 107 13.63 -1.32 10.18
N VAL A 108 14.00 -0.97 11.40
CA VAL A 108 13.20 -0.17 12.33
C VAL A 108 13.77 1.23 12.37
N LEU A 109 12.96 2.21 12.00
CA LEU A 109 13.34 3.62 11.92
C LEU A 109 12.54 4.42 12.94
N THR A 110 13.18 5.35 13.65
CA THR A 110 12.43 6.36 14.42
C THR A 110 11.44 7.10 13.52
N LYS A 111 10.37 7.65 14.08
CA LYS A 111 9.34 8.36 13.30
C LYS A 111 9.92 9.43 12.38
N LYS A 112 10.95 10.15 12.86
CA LYS A 112 11.67 11.15 12.06
C LYS A 112 12.36 10.50 10.86
N MET A 113 13.08 9.40 11.04
CA MET A 113 13.79 8.74 9.94
C MET A 113 12.85 8.00 8.99
N GLY A 114 11.80 7.36 9.52
CA GLY A 114 10.81 6.65 8.72
C GLY A 114 10.06 7.55 7.72
N LEU A 115 9.89 8.84 8.05
CA LEU A 115 9.25 9.84 7.18
C LEU A 115 10.17 10.30 6.03
N ARG A 116 11.46 9.93 6.05
CA ARG A 116 12.44 10.25 5.00
C ARG A 116 12.69 9.11 4.04
N VAL A 117 12.09 7.95 4.29
CA VAL A 117 12.21 6.80 3.39
C VAL A 117 11.49 7.15 2.10
N THR A 118 12.24 7.21 1.00
CA THR A 118 11.75 7.51 -0.35
C THR A 118 11.46 6.25 -1.17
N GLY A 119 11.94 5.08 -0.70
CA GLY A 119 11.76 3.81 -1.39
C GLY A 119 12.40 2.66 -0.61
N TYR A 120 11.97 1.43 -0.88
CA TYR A 120 12.56 0.22 -0.30
C TYR A 120 12.32 -1.01 -1.17
N VAL A 121 13.15 -2.03 -0.99
CA VAL A 121 13.10 -3.32 -1.68
C VAL A 121 13.15 -4.45 -0.66
N GLN A 122 12.11 -5.29 -0.63
CA GLN A 122 12.03 -6.50 0.19
C GLN A 122 12.42 -7.71 -0.67
N HIS A 123 13.72 -7.84 -0.94
CA HIS A 123 14.27 -8.79 -1.93
C HIS A 123 14.07 -10.25 -1.53
N SER A 124 14.50 -10.63 -0.33
CA SER A 124 14.36 -11.98 0.20
C SER A 124 14.13 -11.94 1.71
N ASP A 125 13.93 -13.09 2.36
CA ASP A 125 13.90 -13.18 3.82
C ASP A 125 15.28 -12.98 4.48
N ARG A 126 16.32 -12.74 3.67
CA ARG A 126 17.70 -12.45 4.07
C ARG A 126 18.22 -11.08 3.67
N ILE A 127 17.57 -10.38 2.72
CA ILE A 127 18.03 -9.08 2.21
C ILE A 127 16.86 -8.09 2.13
N ILE A 128 17.05 -6.91 2.71
CA ILE A 128 16.15 -5.76 2.57
C ILE A 128 16.97 -4.49 2.35
N LEU A 129 16.53 -3.65 1.41
CA LEU A 129 17.14 -2.36 1.08
C LEU A 129 16.14 -1.23 1.38
N VAL A 130 16.60 -0.16 2.02
CA VAL A 130 15.82 1.06 2.28
C VAL A 130 16.61 2.28 1.81
N LYS A 131 15.99 3.12 0.98
CA LYS A 131 16.54 4.40 0.53
C LYS A 131 15.86 5.56 1.27
N MET A 132 16.66 6.53 1.69
CA MET A 132 16.20 7.72 2.41
C MET A 132 16.71 9.01 1.77
N ASP A 133 15.89 10.07 1.83
CA ASP A 133 16.31 11.43 1.46
C ASP A 133 17.26 12.01 2.53
N THR A 134 18.54 12.03 2.17
CA THR A 134 19.61 12.72 2.91
C THR A 134 20.33 13.69 1.99
N LYS A 135 21.19 14.54 2.55
CA LYS A 135 21.97 15.54 1.83
C LYS A 135 23.48 15.37 2.09
N PRO A 136 24.34 15.61 1.08
CA PRO A 136 24.02 16.05 -0.28
C PRO A 136 23.33 14.96 -1.13
N ASN A 137 23.64 13.69 -0.90
CA ASN A 137 23.08 12.55 -1.64
C ASN A 137 22.19 11.68 -0.74
N SER A 138 21.38 10.82 -1.33
CA SER A 138 20.53 9.88 -0.60
C SER A 138 21.37 8.83 0.14
N THR A 139 20.80 8.28 1.21
CA THR A 139 21.43 7.19 1.96
C THR A 139 20.67 5.91 1.67
N VAL A 140 21.39 4.88 1.26
CA VAL A 140 20.86 3.54 1.00
C VAL A 140 21.40 2.60 2.06
N ILE A 141 20.49 1.90 2.73
CA ILE A 141 20.81 0.94 3.78
C ILE A 141 20.36 -0.43 3.32
N ILE A 142 21.29 -1.39 3.26
CA ILE A 142 21.02 -2.79 2.99
C ILE A 142 21.23 -3.58 4.28
N GLN A 143 20.18 -4.19 4.81
CA GLN A 143 20.26 -5.12 5.93
C GLN A 143 20.34 -6.55 5.40
N VAL A 144 21.33 -7.30 5.87
CA VAL A 144 21.66 -8.66 5.39
C VAL A 144 21.68 -9.67 6.55
N TYR A 145 21.18 -10.86 6.27
CA TYR A 145 21.37 -12.05 7.08
C TYR A 145 21.96 -13.19 6.24
N MET A 146 23.28 -13.30 6.27
CA MET A 146 23.99 -14.31 5.48
C MET A 146 23.64 -15.74 5.92
N PRO A 147 23.64 -16.72 5.01
CA PRO A 147 23.45 -18.12 5.37
C PRO A 147 24.45 -18.59 6.44
N THR A 148 24.05 -19.52 7.31
CA THR A 148 24.91 -20.05 8.38
C THR A 148 26.01 -20.96 7.83
N THR A 149 26.95 -21.41 8.67
CA THR A 149 28.08 -22.28 8.29
C THR A 149 27.68 -23.60 7.62
N ASN A 150 26.45 -24.07 7.81
CA ASN A 150 25.97 -25.32 7.22
C ASN A 150 25.36 -25.14 5.82
N ALA A 151 25.27 -23.90 5.33
CA ALA A 151 24.79 -23.61 3.97
C ALA A 151 25.82 -24.05 2.92
N VAL A 152 25.31 -24.56 1.80
CA VAL A 152 26.13 -24.92 0.63
C VAL A 152 26.69 -23.67 -0.04
N ASP A 153 27.84 -23.81 -0.70
CA ASP A 153 28.55 -22.67 -1.29
C ASP A 153 27.72 -21.95 -2.36
N GLU A 154 26.88 -22.68 -3.11
CA GLU A 154 25.99 -22.10 -4.12
C GLU A 154 24.91 -21.19 -3.52
N GLU A 155 24.47 -21.42 -2.27
CA GLU A 155 23.57 -20.49 -1.56
C GLU A 155 24.30 -19.18 -1.21
N ILE A 156 25.57 -19.26 -0.85
CA ILE A 156 26.39 -18.11 -0.47
C ILE A 156 26.72 -17.26 -1.69
N GLU A 157 27.11 -17.90 -2.81
CA GLU A 157 27.42 -17.20 -4.06
C GLU A 157 26.22 -16.44 -4.59
N ARG A 158 25.05 -17.09 -4.68
CA ARG A 158 23.79 -16.42 -5.07
C ARG A 158 23.46 -15.24 -4.16
N MET A 159 23.71 -15.34 -2.86
CA MET A 159 23.52 -14.23 -1.92
C MET A 159 24.44 -13.03 -2.22
N TYR A 160 25.70 -13.27 -2.59
CA TYR A 160 26.61 -12.19 -3.00
C TYR A 160 26.26 -11.61 -4.38
N GLU A 161 25.80 -12.43 -5.33
CA GLU A 161 25.27 -11.99 -6.62
C GLU A 161 24.07 -11.07 -6.43
N ASP A 162 23.09 -11.47 -5.62
CA ASP A 162 21.93 -10.67 -5.27
C ASP A 162 22.31 -9.32 -4.64
N LEU A 163 23.29 -9.32 -3.73
CA LEU A 163 23.79 -8.09 -3.12
C LEU A 163 24.48 -7.17 -4.14
N ASN A 164 25.30 -7.72 -5.04
CA ASN A 164 25.94 -6.94 -6.09
C ASN A 164 24.89 -6.33 -7.02
N ASN A 165 23.90 -7.13 -7.46
CA ASN A 165 22.80 -6.65 -8.30
C ASN A 165 22.02 -5.50 -7.63
N LEU A 166 21.75 -5.59 -6.33
CA LEU A 166 21.09 -4.51 -5.57
C LEU A 166 21.98 -3.27 -5.43
N ILE A 167 23.30 -3.44 -5.25
CA ILE A 167 24.24 -2.33 -5.16
C ILE A 167 24.37 -1.62 -6.52
N ASP A 168 24.40 -2.37 -7.61
CA ASP A 168 24.51 -1.85 -8.98
C ASP A 168 23.26 -1.05 -9.39
N GLN A 169 22.10 -1.31 -8.76
CA GLN A 169 20.89 -0.50 -8.90
C GLN A 169 20.95 0.83 -8.12
N THR A 170 21.90 1.01 -7.21
CA THR A 170 22.08 2.27 -6.46
C THR A 170 22.91 3.30 -7.24
N LYS A 171 22.63 4.59 -7.06
CA LYS A 171 23.43 5.66 -7.68
C LYS A 171 24.84 5.66 -7.08
N ALA A 172 25.87 5.87 -7.89
CA ALA A 172 27.26 5.86 -7.44
C ALA A 172 27.57 6.97 -6.40
N GLU A 173 26.83 8.07 -6.45
CA GLU A 173 26.88 9.15 -5.46
C GLU A 173 26.12 8.88 -4.16
N ASP A 174 25.23 7.87 -4.11
CA ASP A 174 24.46 7.57 -2.90
C ASP A 174 25.38 7.03 -1.78
N ASN A 175 25.07 7.44 -0.56
CA ASN A 175 25.73 6.94 0.64
C ASN A 175 25.22 5.53 0.95
N LEU A 176 25.95 4.52 0.50
CA LEU A 176 25.62 3.11 0.71
C LEU A 176 26.21 2.60 2.04
N ILE A 177 25.32 2.02 2.84
CA ILE A 177 25.61 1.32 4.09
C ILE A 177 25.10 -0.11 3.94
N VAL A 178 26.00 -1.10 4.01
CA VAL A 178 25.63 -2.52 4.07
C VAL A 178 25.88 -3.00 5.49
N MET A 179 24.87 -3.55 6.15
CA MET A 179 25.00 -3.99 7.53
C MET A 179 24.23 -5.27 7.79
N GLY A 180 24.60 -5.99 8.83
CA GLY A 180 23.98 -7.28 9.07
C GLY A 180 24.83 -8.26 9.84
N ASP A 181 24.28 -9.45 9.96
CA ASP A 181 24.97 -10.64 10.40
C ASP A 181 25.53 -11.34 9.16
N MET A 182 26.85 -11.25 8.99
CA MET A 182 27.54 -11.72 7.80
C MET A 182 28.00 -13.18 7.93
N ASN A 183 27.89 -13.79 9.12
CA ASN A 183 28.39 -15.14 9.37
C ASN A 183 29.84 -15.38 8.86
N ALA A 184 30.69 -14.34 8.95
CA ALA A 184 32.05 -14.30 8.42
C ALA A 184 32.99 -13.66 9.46
N THR A 185 34.26 -14.05 9.51
CA THR A 185 35.26 -13.46 10.41
C THR A 185 36.42 -12.93 9.60
N VAL A 186 36.60 -11.61 9.58
CA VAL A 186 37.66 -10.94 8.79
C VAL A 186 39.03 -10.91 9.48
N GLY A 187 39.04 -11.16 10.79
CA GLY A 187 40.24 -11.27 11.61
C GLY A 187 40.89 -9.94 12.01
N GLU A 188 42.05 -10.02 12.68
CA GLU A 188 42.84 -8.85 13.11
C GLU A 188 43.79 -8.31 12.01
N GLU A 189 44.00 -9.09 10.94
CA GLU A 189 44.87 -8.72 9.82
C GLU A 189 44.29 -7.55 9.02
N ARG A 190 45.10 -6.50 8.86
CA ARG A 190 44.73 -5.30 8.09
C ARG A 190 44.76 -5.61 6.59
N GLU A 191 43.72 -5.20 5.89
CA GLU A 191 43.61 -5.33 4.43
C GLU A 191 43.36 -3.95 3.80
N GLY A 192 44.42 -3.30 3.31
CA GLY A 192 44.35 -1.98 2.69
C GLY A 192 43.56 -0.96 3.52
N THR A 193 42.48 -0.43 2.94
CA THR A 193 41.49 0.44 3.60
C THR A 193 40.21 -0.28 4.02
N ILE A 194 40.04 -1.54 3.61
CA ILE A 194 38.82 -2.33 3.83
C ILE A 194 38.71 -2.76 5.29
N VAL A 195 39.72 -3.50 5.76
CA VAL A 195 39.79 -4.01 7.14
C VAL A 195 40.78 -3.18 7.95
N GLY A 196 40.32 -2.63 9.06
CA GLY A 196 41.15 -1.85 9.98
C GLY A 196 41.94 -2.72 10.97
N GLN A 197 42.83 -2.08 11.75
CA GLN A 197 43.75 -2.75 12.69
C GLN A 197 43.08 -3.30 13.95
N TYR A 198 41.76 -3.12 14.11
CA TYR A 198 41.04 -3.44 15.34
C TYR A 198 39.92 -4.47 15.11
N GLY A 199 40.08 -5.35 14.11
CA GLY A 199 39.28 -6.56 13.98
C GLY A 199 39.46 -7.52 15.17
N LEU A 200 38.87 -8.72 15.09
CA LEU A 200 38.95 -9.72 16.14
C LEU A 200 38.93 -11.15 15.58
N GLY A 201 39.81 -12.00 16.10
CA GLY A 201 39.89 -13.42 15.77
C GLY A 201 40.71 -13.70 14.52
N ASP A 202 40.65 -14.95 14.07
CA ASP A 202 41.34 -15.42 12.86
C ASP A 202 40.44 -15.32 11.64
N ARG A 203 41.01 -14.90 10.53
CA ARG A 203 40.30 -14.77 9.26
C ARG A 203 39.87 -16.15 8.75
N ASN A 204 38.58 -16.33 8.50
CA ASN A 204 38.05 -17.55 7.89
C ASN A 204 37.77 -17.36 6.39
N GLU A 205 37.42 -18.44 5.70
CA GLU A 205 37.18 -18.42 4.25
C GLU A 205 36.05 -17.47 3.84
N ARG A 206 34.96 -17.45 4.61
CA ARG A 206 33.87 -16.49 4.43
C ARG A 206 34.31 -15.05 4.67
N GLY A 207 35.28 -14.84 5.56
CA GLY A 207 35.95 -13.56 5.79
C GLY A 207 36.70 -13.09 4.55
N ARG A 208 37.37 -14.00 3.83
CA ARG A 208 38.02 -13.68 2.54
C ARG A 208 36.99 -13.26 1.48
N ARG A 209 35.93 -14.05 1.29
CA ARG A 209 34.82 -13.72 0.38
C ARG A 209 34.18 -12.36 0.72
N LEU A 210 34.02 -12.05 2.00
CA LEU A 210 33.50 -10.75 2.45
C LEU A 210 34.47 -9.60 2.09
N ILE A 211 35.78 -9.79 2.27
CA ILE A 211 36.79 -8.80 1.90
C ILE A 211 36.81 -8.57 0.39
N GLU A 212 36.74 -9.63 -0.42
CA GLU A 212 36.64 -9.54 -1.88
C GLU A 212 35.38 -8.78 -2.33
N PHE A 213 34.23 -9.09 -1.72
CA PHE A 213 33.00 -8.34 -1.94
C PHE A 213 33.15 -6.85 -1.58
N CYS A 214 33.81 -6.55 -0.45
CA CYS A 214 34.08 -5.17 -0.06
C CYS A 214 35.06 -4.48 -1.03
N ALA A 215 36.07 -5.18 -1.54
CA ALA A 215 37.03 -4.65 -2.51
C ALA A 215 36.32 -4.26 -3.81
N ARG A 216 35.51 -5.17 -4.36
CA ARG A 216 34.70 -4.94 -5.58
C ARG A 216 33.79 -3.72 -5.44
N ASN A 217 33.14 -3.56 -4.29
CA ASN A 217 32.16 -2.50 -4.05
C ASN A 217 32.73 -1.23 -3.38
N LYS A 218 34.05 -1.17 -3.17
CA LYS A 218 34.77 -0.08 -2.47
C LYS A 218 34.16 0.22 -1.09
N LEU A 219 33.93 -0.83 -0.30
CA LEU A 219 33.37 -0.77 1.04
C LEU A 219 34.46 -0.90 2.12
N VAL A 220 34.23 -0.24 3.25
CA VAL A 220 35.09 -0.24 4.43
C VAL A 220 34.33 -0.82 5.62
N ILE A 221 34.92 -1.77 6.34
CA ILE A 221 34.28 -2.46 7.48
C ILE A 221 34.43 -1.62 8.74
N SER A 222 33.48 -0.71 8.99
CA SER A 222 33.62 0.38 9.97
C SER A 222 34.02 -0.07 11.39
N ASN A 223 33.45 -1.16 11.91
CA ASN A 223 33.71 -1.67 13.26
C ASN A 223 35.06 -2.38 13.43
N THR A 224 35.95 -2.34 12.43
CA THR A 224 37.36 -2.78 12.52
C THR A 224 38.35 -1.61 12.55
N HIS A 225 37.90 -0.37 12.33
CA HIS A 225 38.77 0.83 12.24
C HIS A 225 38.93 1.62 13.54
N PHE A 226 38.15 1.29 14.59
CA PHE A 226 38.19 2.04 15.85
C PHE A 226 38.76 1.21 17.00
N LYS A 227 39.72 1.80 17.73
CA LYS A 227 40.33 1.17 18.90
C LYS A 227 39.34 1.09 20.05
N HIS A 228 38.87 -0.13 20.33
CA HIS A 228 38.04 -0.43 21.50
C HIS A 228 38.55 -1.64 22.26
N HIS A 229 38.20 -1.71 23.54
CA HIS A 229 38.42 -2.90 24.36
C HIS A 229 37.81 -4.14 23.69
N LYS A 230 38.45 -5.32 23.77
CA LYS A 230 37.97 -6.58 23.14
C LYS A 230 36.47 -6.85 23.41
N ARG A 231 36.01 -6.49 24.61
CA ARG A 231 34.59 -6.59 25.00
C ARG A 231 33.58 -5.82 24.14
N ARG A 232 34.02 -4.77 23.44
CA ARG A 232 33.20 -3.94 22.54
C ARG A 232 33.51 -4.21 21.05
N ARG A 233 34.24 -5.28 20.76
CA ARG A 233 34.60 -5.72 19.40
C ARG A 233 33.87 -6.99 18.99
N TYR A 234 33.74 -7.97 19.89
CA TYR A 234 32.96 -9.17 19.58
C TYR A 234 31.47 -8.85 19.47
N THR A 235 30.79 -9.53 18.56
CA THR A 235 29.38 -9.33 18.25
C THR A 235 28.55 -10.57 18.55
N TRP A 236 29.17 -11.74 18.67
CA TRP A 236 28.49 -12.99 18.97
C TRP A 236 29.17 -13.75 20.11
N LYS A 237 28.37 -14.45 20.92
CA LYS A 237 28.81 -15.37 21.96
C LYS A 237 28.22 -16.77 21.73
N ALA A 238 29.07 -17.79 21.77
CA ALA A 238 28.64 -19.18 21.75
C ALA A 238 27.84 -19.53 23.03
N PRO A 239 26.93 -20.52 22.96
CA PRO A 239 26.26 -21.05 24.14
C PRO A 239 27.27 -21.44 25.23
N GLY A 240 27.01 -21.04 26.48
CA GLY A 240 27.95 -21.24 27.59
C GLY A 240 29.14 -20.29 27.63
N ASP A 241 29.17 -19.25 26.78
CA ASP A 241 30.25 -18.25 26.66
C ASP A 241 31.64 -18.84 26.38
N VAL A 242 31.68 -20.03 25.75
CA VAL A 242 32.91 -20.78 25.44
C VAL A 242 33.74 -20.15 24.32
N ARG A 243 33.09 -19.41 23.42
CA ARG A 243 33.73 -18.75 22.27
C ARG A 243 33.04 -17.43 21.99
N ARG A 244 33.82 -16.44 21.54
CA ARG A 244 33.32 -15.14 21.10
C ARG A 244 33.87 -14.84 19.72
N ALA A 245 33.05 -14.26 18.85
CA ALA A 245 33.44 -13.92 17.48
C ALA A 245 32.92 -12.53 17.09
N GLN A 246 33.55 -11.93 16.09
CA GLN A 246 33.05 -10.76 15.38
C GLN A 246 32.51 -11.26 14.04
N ILE A 247 31.19 -11.20 13.86
CA ILE A 247 30.48 -11.67 12.65
C ILE A 247 29.40 -10.70 12.16
N ASP A 248 29.04 -9.71 12.98
CA ASP A 248 28.12 -8.64 12.63
C ASP A 248 28.93 -7.39 12.24
N TYR A 249 28.64 -6.84 11.06
CA TYR A 249 29.40 -5.74 10.50
C TYR A 249 28.51 -4.61 10.00
N ILE A 250 29.05 -3.40 10.04
CA ILE A 250 28.48 -2.22 9.37
C ILE A 250 29.56 -1.73 8.41
N MET A 251 29.25 -1.79 7.11
CA MET A 251 30.15 -1.45 6.01
C MET A 251 29.65 -0.19 5.32
N VAL A 252 30.56 0.71 4.97
CA VAL A 252 30.23 1.99 4.30
C VAL A 252 31.11 2.16 3.08
N ARG A 253 30.62 2.84 2.03
CA ARG A 253 31.48 3.20 0.89
C ARG A 253 32.68 4.02 1.36
N GLU A 254 33.85 3.71 0.81
CA GLU A 254 35.13 4.32 1.20
C GLU A 254 35.10 5.84 1.13
N ARG A 255 34.48 6.41 0.08
CA ARG A 255 34.32 7.86 -0.09
C ARG A 255 33.55 8.55 1.06
N PHE A 256 32.77 7.81 1.83
CA PHE A 256 31.99 8.32 2.96
C PHE A 256 32.56 7.90 4.33
N LYS A 257 33.73 7.25 4.38
CA LYS A 257 34.34 6.79 5.65
C LYS A 257 34.51 7.90 6.69
N ASN A 258 34.77 9.13 6.25
CA ASN A 258 34.95 10.31 7.12
C ASN A 258 33.67 10.73 7.87
N GLN A 259 32.49 10.28 7.41
CA GLN A 259 31.23 10.50 8.12
C GLN A 259 31.10 9.61 9.35
N VAL A 260 31.80 8.47 9.37
CA VAL A 260 31.80 7.53 10.48
C VAL A 260 32.73 8.04 11.57
N LYS A 261 32.16 8.35 12.74
CA LYS A 261 32.92 8.87 13.89
C LYS A 261 33.28 7.81 14.91
N ASN A 262 32.50 6.73 14.95
CA ASN A 262 32.72 5.61 15.86
C ASN A 262 31.92 4.40 15.37
N SER A 263 32.40 3.19 15.64
CA SER A 263 31.67 1.95 15.38
C SER A 263 32.12 0.87 16.37
N ARG A 264 31.18 0.29 17.13
CA ARG A 264 31.48 -0.72 18.18
C ARG A 264 30.25 -1.52 18.60
N SER A 265 30.49 -2.65 19.28
CA SER A 265 29.43 -3.45 19.90
C SER A 265 29.08 -2.99 21.32
N TYR A 266 27.83 -3.25 21.72
CA TYR A 266 27.23 -2.87 22.99
C TYR A 266 26.72 -4.10 23.75
N PRO A 267 27.59 -4.84 24.47
CA PRO A 267 27.18 -6.04 25.22
C PRO A 267 26.18 -5.80 26.35
N SER A 268 26.00 -4.54 26.76
CA SER A 268 25.03 -4.14 27.77
C SER A 268 23.60 -3.99 27.24
N ALA A 269 23.41 -4.00 25.91
CA ALA A 269 22.09 -4.01 25.29
C ALA A 269 21.46 -5.40 25.50
N ASP A 270 20.20 -5.47 25.94
CA ASP A 270 19.60 -6.74 26.32
C ASP A 270 18.27 -7.01 25.62
N ILE A 271 18.30 -7.92 24.64
CA ILE A 271 17.09 -8.45 23.98
C ILE A 271 16.98 -9.97 24.06
N GLU A 272 17.61 -10.60 25.05
CA GLU A 272 17.66 -12.08 25.11
C GLU A 272 18.30 -12.69 23.83
N SER A 273 19.30 -11.98 23.29
CA SER A 273 20.13 -12.45 22.16
C SER A 273 21.53 -12.83 22.65
N ASP A 274 22.14 -13.77 21.95
CA ASP A 274 23.57 -14.12 22.00
C ASP A 274 24.42 -13.20 21.13
N HIS A 275 23.78 -12.41 20.24
CA HIS A 275 24.43 -11.30 19.55
C HIS A 275 24.33 -10.00 20.34
N ASN A 276 25.40 -9.21 20.27
CA ASN A 276 25.47 -7.85 20.76
C ASN A 276 25.05 -6.87 19.66
N LEU A 277 24.28 -5.86 20.03
CA LEU A 277 24.00 -4.72 19.19
C LEU A 277 25.30 -4.05 18.73
N VAL A 278 25.47 -3.86 17.42
CA VAL A 278 26.55 -3.06 16.83
C VAL A 278 25.98 -1.69 16.47
N ILE A 279 26.64 -0.60 16.87
CA ILE A 279 26.21 0.77 16.53
C ILE A 279 27.36 1.52 15.88
N MET A 280 27.05 2.13 14.75
CA MET A 280 27.86 3.13 14.05
C MET A 280 27.31 4.53 14.31
N HIS A 281 28.20 5.46 14.67
CA HIS A 281 27.92 6.89 14.78
C HIS A 281 28.30 7.55 13.45
N CYS A 282 27.33 8.11 12.75
CA CYS A 282 27.50 8.65 11.41
C CYS A 282 26.94 10.06 11.30
N GLU A 283 27.67 11.00 10.70
CA GLU A 283 27.16 12.33 10.37
C GLU A 283 26.31 12.29 9.09
N LEU A 284 24.99 12.37 9.24
CA LEU A 284 24.05 12.45 8.12
C LEU A 284 23.29 13.77 8.17
N LYS A 285 23.24 14.50 7.06
CA LYS A 285 22.44 15.73 6.92
C LYS A 285 21.13 15.40 6.20
N TYR A 286 20.05 16.08 6.55
CA TYR A 286 18.75 15.95 5.88
C TYR A 286 17.91 17.22 6.07
N LYS A 287 16.85 17.40 5.28
CA LYS A 287 15.95 18.56 5.42
C LYS A 287 15.09 18.44 6.68
N LYS A 288 14.70 19.58 7.30
CA LYS A 288 13.72 19.59 8.40
C LYS A 288 12.34 19.30 7.80
N LEU A 289 11.59 18.38 8.42
CA LEU A 289 10.21 18.10 8.01
C LEU A 289 9.33 19.26 8.48
N THR A 290 8.64 19.94 7.58
CA THR A 290 7.55 20.87 7.93
C THR A 290 6.22 20.20 7.64
N LYS A 291 5.38 20.07 8.67
CA LYS A 291 4.06 19.46 8.52
C LYS A 291 3.17 20.37 7.70
N ARG A 292 2.71 19.93 6.53
CA ARG A 292 1.40 20.36 6.04
C ARG A 292 0.40 19.34 6.55
N LYS A 293 -0.50 19.75 7.43
CA LYS A 293 -1.63 18.90 7.79
C LYS A 293 -2.77 19.24 6.84
N PRO A 294 -3.06 18.45 5.78
CA PRO A 294 -4.47 18.28 5.42
C PRO A 294 -5.14 17.69 6.66
N LYS A 295 -6.10 18.41 7.25
CA LYS A 295 -6.74 17.96 8.48
C LYS A 295 -7.72 16.87 8.09
N PRO A 296 -7.58 15.62 8.59
CA PRO A 296 -8.48 14.57 8.19
C PRO A 296 -9.91 14.95 8.58
N ILE A 297 -10.79 15.02 7.58
CA ILE A 297 -12.22 15.27 7.79
C ILE A 297 -12.84 13.99 8.33
N ASP A 298 -13.57 14.08 9.45
CA ASP A 298 -14.25 12.92 10.03
C ASP A 298 -15.71 12.89 9.58
N MET A 299 -15.98 12.12 8.51
CA MET A 299 -17.33 11.97 7.96
C MET A 299 -18.32 11.34 8.95
N SER A 300 -17.85 10.66 10.01
CA SER A 300 -18.75 10.11 11.03
C SER A 300 -19.47 11.21 11.82
N MET A 301 -18.91 12.42 11.89
CA MET A 301 -19.54 13.57 12.54
C MET A 301 -20.84 14.01 11.85
N LEU A 302 -21.04 13.71 10.56
CA LEU A 302 -22.31 13.99 9.88
C LEU A 302 -23.47 13.15 10.41
N LYS A 303 -23.21 12.07 11.17
CA LYS A 303 -24.25 11.33 11.88
C LYS A 303 -24.88 12.18 12.98
N ASP A 304 -24.10 13.02 13.66
CA ASP A 304 -24.61 13.97 14.64
C ASP A 304 -25.49 15.02 13.95
N PRO A 305 -26.80 15.11 14.29
CA PRO A 305 -27.72 16.08 13.70
C PRO A 305 -27.26 17.54 13.85
N ILE A 306 -26.55 17.88 14.92
CA ILE A 306 -26.07 19.25 15.18
C ILE A 306 -24.98 19.60 14.18
N LYS A 307 -23.95 18.75 14.08
CA LYS A 307 -22.85 18.92 13.13
C LYS A 307 -23.31 18.90 11.69
N ARG A 308 -24.27 18.02 11.36
CA ARG A 308 -24.90 18.00 10.04
C ARG A 308 -25.57 19.32 9.70
N ARG A 309 -26.40 19.87 10.61
CA ARG A 309 -27.07 21.18 10.41
C ARG A 309 -26.06 22.32 10.28
N GLU A 310 -24.99 22.32 11.06
CA GLU A 310 -23.91 23.31 10.97
C GLU A 310 -23.24 23.25 9.58
N TYR A 311 -22.94 22.05 9.10
CA TYR A 311 -22.38 21.82 7.76
C TYR A 311 -23.33 22.28 6.65
N THR A 312 -24.60 21.88 6.70
CA THR A 312 -25.64 22.27 5.75
C THR A 312 -25.75 23.80 5.62
N ARG A 313 -25.88 24.52 6.75
CA ARG A 313 -25.96 25.98 6.76
C ARG A 313 -24.73 26.65 6.15
N LYS A 314 -23.54 26.11 6.45
CA LYS A 314 -22.30 26.65 5.93
C LYS A 314 -22.18 26.45 4.41
N THR A 315 -22.58 25.29 3.90
CA THR A 315 -22.60 25.05 2.45
C THR A 315 -23.61 25.93 1.72
N ASP A 316 -24.78 26.19 2.31
CA ASP A 316 -25.79 27.09 1.70
C ASP A 316 -25.30 28.55 1.66
N SER A 317 -24.68 29.03 2.75
CA SER A 317 -24.10 30.37 2.79
C SER A 317 -23.02 30.58 1.72
N ILE A 318 -22.21 29.55 1.45
CA ILE A 318 -21.19 29.61 0.40
C ILE A 318 -21.85 29.66 -0.97
N ALA A 319 -22.85 28.80 -1.22
CA ALA A 319 -23.59 28.78 -2.49
C ALA A 319 -24.27 30.12 -2.78
N GLU A 320 -24.79 30.81 -1.77
CA GLU A 320 -25.36 32.16 -1.91
C GLU A 320 -24.30 33.19 -2.36
N THR A 321 -23.13 33.19 -1.73
CA THR A 321 -22.04 34.14 -2.05
C THR A 321 -21.47 33.89 -3.45
N SER A 322 -21.42 32.64 -3.90
CA SER A 322 -20.95 32.26 -5.24
C SER A 322 -21.96 32.63 -6.34
N ASN A 323 -23.27 32.59 -6.05
CA ASN A 323 -24.30 32.95 -7.03
C ASN A 323 -24.31 34.46 -7.35
N GLU A 324 -23.78 35.30 -6.46
CA GLU A 324 -23.61 36.75 -6.66
C GLU A 324 -22.37 37.10 -7.51
N ASN A 325 -21.40 36.19 -7.62
CA ASN A 325 -20.11 36.38 -8.33
C ASN A 325 -19.95 35.39 -9.50
N LEU A 326 -20.97 35.24 -10.34
CA LEU A 326 -20.99 34.19 -11.37
C LEU A 326 -19.76 34.24 -12.28
N SER A 327 -18.84 33.27 -12.16
CA SER A 327 -17.81 33.03 -13.18
C SER A 327 -18.46 32.50 -14.46
N ASN A 328 -17.87 32.87 -15.61
CA ASN A 328 -18.41 32.56 -16.93
C ASN A 328 -18.21 31.09 -17.36
N THR A 329 -17.33 30.32 -16.70
CA THR A 329 -17.02 28.94 -17.13
C THR A 329 -17.51 27.88 -16.15
N ILE A 330 -17.89 26.70 -16.68
CA ILE A 330 -18.31 25.54 -15.88
C ILE A 330 -17.17 25.04 -14.97
N GLU A 331 -15.92 25.10 -15.44
CA GLU A 331 -14.73 24.70 -14.66
C GLU A 331 -14.58 25.55 -13.40
N ASP A 332 -14.74 26.87 -13.52
CA ASP A 332 -14.63 27.80 -12.39
C ASP A 332 -15.78 27.60 -11.41
N GLN A 333 -17.02 27.46 -11.92
CA GLN A 333 -18.21 27.19 -11.09
C GLN A 333 -18.04 25.90 -10.28
N TRP A 334 -17.55 24.83 -10.91
CA TRP A 334 -17.25 23.58 -10.20
C TRP A 334 -16.10 23.76 -9.20
N THR A 335 -15.03 24.45 -9.56
CA THR A 335 -13.86 24.66 -8.69
C THR A 335 -14.23 25.44 -7.44
N GLU A 336 -15.04 26.50 -7.58
CA GLU A 336 -15.53 27.30 -6.47
C GLU A 336 -16.44 26.48 -5.55
N MET A 337 -17.39 25.74 -6.13
CA MET A 337 -18.29 24.87 -5.37
C MET A 337 -17.52 23.79 -4.61
N LYS A 338 -16.57 23.11 -5.27
CA LYS A 338 -15.68 22.10 -4.68
C LYS A 338 -14.93 22.67 -3.49
N LYS A 339 -14.28 23.83 -3.68
CA LYS A 339 -13.53 24.51 -2.61
C LYS A 339 -14.45 24.87 -1.45
N GLY A 340 -15.62 25.41 -1.73
CA GLY A 340 -16.64 25.74 -0.73
C GLY A 340 -17.06 24.55 0.13
N ILE A 341 -17.35 23.41 -0.51
CA ILE A 341 -17.69 22.16 0.18
C ILE A 341 -16.55 21.70 1.09
N LEU A 342 -15.32 21.69 0.59
CA LEU A 342 -14.15 21.25 1.35
C LEU A 342 -13.85 22.20 2.52
N ASP A 343 -13.91 23.51 2.33
CA ASP A 343 -13.70 24.52 3.38
C ASP A 343 -14.79 24.44 4.48
N ALA A 344 -16.04 24.17 4.09
CA ALA A 344 -17.13 23.94 5.04
C ALA A 344 -16.89 22.67 5.86
N ALA A 345 -16.52 21.57 5.20
CA ALA A 345 -16.21 20.30 5.85
C ALA A 345 -15.00 20.42 6.79
N GLU A 346 -13.92 21.06 6.35
CA GLU A 346 -12.74 21.33 7.16
C GLU A 346 -13.03 22.21 8.37
N THR A 347 -14.05 23.06 8.32
CA THR A 347 -14.42 23.89 9.47
C THR A 347 -15.24 23.12 10.49
N VAL A 348 -16.27 22.41 10.01
CA VAL A 348 -17.33 21.84 10.85
C VAL A 348 -16.98 20.42 11.35
N LEU A 349 -16.41 19.61 10.46
CA LEU A 349 -16.18 18.17 10.64
C LEU A 349 -14.72 17.87 11.01
N LYS A 350 -14.09 18.80 11.74
CA LYS A 350 -12.71 18.65 12.21
C LYS A 350 -12.61 17.44 13.11
N LYS A 351 -11.76 16.49 12.75
CA LYS A 351 -11.36 15.44 13.67
C LYS A 351 -10.60 16.06 14.85
N ASP A 352 -11.07 15.81 16.07
CA ASP A 352 -10.28 16.07 17.26
C ASP A 352 -9.04 15.19 17.19
N ASN A 353 -7.86 15.82 17.14
CA ASN A 353 -6.58 15.14 16.94
C ASN A 353 -6.06 14.48 18.22
N THR A 354 -6.93 14.15 19.18
CA THR A 354 -6.62 13.18 20.22
C THR A 354 -6.57 11.81 19.58
N ILE A 355 -5.48 11.53 18.87
CA ILE A 355 -5.07 10.16 18.61
C ILE A 355 -4.88 9.57 20.00
N GLU A 356 -5.87 8.83 20.49
CA GLU A 356 -5.70 8.02 21.68
C GLU A 356 -4.52 7.11 21.41
N ARG A 357 -3.40 7.39 22.08
CA ARG A 357 -2.25 6.50 22.05
C ARG A 357 -2.76 5.15 22.54
N ARG A 358 -2.43 4.07 21.83
CA ARG A 358 -2.78 2.74 22.29
C ARG A 358 -2.25 2.60 23.72
N LYS A 359 -3.12 2.24 24.65
CA LYS A 359 -2.69 1.91 26.00
C LYS A 359 -1.66 0.78 25.87
N PRO A 360 -0.46 0.92 26.47
CA PRO A 360 0.51 -0.17 26.46
C PRO A 360 -0.15 -1.38 27.12
N TRP A 361 -0.15 -2.51 26.42
CA TRP A 361 -0.70 -3.76 26.94
C TRP A 361 0.26 -4.41 27.95
N ILE A 362 1.55 -4.06 27.89
CA ILE A 362 2.58 -4.52 28.81
C ILE A 362 2.45 -3.76 30.14
N SER A 363 2.42 -4.49 31.25
CA SER A 363 2.36 -3.87 32.58
C SER A 363 3.67 -3.19 32.98
N GLU A 364 3.58 -2.18 33.85
CA GLU A 364 4.76 -1.52 34.43
C GLU A 364 5.67 -2.51 35.18
N GLU A 365 5.08 -3.49 35.87
CA GLU A 365 5.80 -4.57 36.55
C GLU A 365 6.73 -5.35 35.58
N VAL A 366 6.26 -5.63 34.36
CA VAL A 366 7.09 -6.31 33.35
C VAL A 366 8.22 -5.40 32.87
N LEU A 367 7.96 -4.09 32.72
CA LEU A 367 9.00 -3.12 32.37
C LEU A 367 10.09 -3.06 33.43
N GLU A 368 9.72 -3.04 34.71
CA GLU A 368 10.67 -3.08 35.84
C GLU A 368 11.52 -4.36 35.81
N LEU A 369 10.91 -5.52 35.59
CA LEU A 369 11.64 -6.79 35.47
C LEU A 369 12.62 -6.80 34.29
N ILE A 370 12.27 -6.20 33.15
CA ILE A 370 13.19 -6.03 32.01
C ILE A 370 14.40 -5.19 32.42
N HIS A 371 14.18 -4.08 33.12
CA HIS A 371 15.25 -3.23 33.63
C HIS A 371 16.13 -3.97 34.65
N GLU A 372 15.54 -4.81 35.49
CA GLU A 372 16.26 -5.64 36.45
C GLU A 372 17.09 -6.73 35.76
N ARG A 373 16.49 -7.50 34.85
CA ARG A 373 17.17 -8.58 34.08
C ARG A 373 18.43 -8.06 33.40
N ARG A 374 18.36 -6.85 32.85
CA ARG A 374 19.49 -6.22 32.18
C ARG A 374 20.72 -6.06 33.07
N LYS A 375 20.56 -5.80 34.38
CA LYS A 375 21.69 -5.64 35.32
C LYS A 375 22.59 -6.89 35.34
N TYR A 376 21.99 -8.06 35.12
CA TYR A 376 22.67 -9.35 35.12
C TYR A 376 23.23 -9.77 33.75
N LYS A 377 22.99 -9.01 32.67
CA LYS A 377 23.38 -9.41 31.29
C LYS A 377 24.89 -9.57 31.11
N THR A 378 25.68 -8.74 31.78
CA THR A 378 27.15 -8.76 31.68
C THR A 378 27.82 -9.50 32.82
N ILE A 379 27.07 -9.96 33.81
CA ILE A 379 27.61 -10.68 34.96
C ILE A 379 27.81 -12.14 34.54
N SER A 380 29.01 -12.67 34.80
CA SER A 380 29.45 -13.97 34.29
C SER A 380 29.50 -15.07 35.37
N ASP A 381 29.22 -14.73 36.63
CA ASP A 381 29.15 -15.68 37.73
C ASP A 381 27.89 -16.57 37.65
N GLU A 382 27.94 -17.73 38.32
CA GLU A 382 26.86 -18.70 38.24
C GLU A 382 25.53 -18.15 38.80
N GLU A 383 25.60 -17.38 39.89
CA GLU A 383 24.44 -16.77 40.52
C GLU A 383 23.81 -15.68 39.65
N GLY A 384 24.60 -14.80 39.05
CA GLY A 384 24.11 -13.79 38.10
C GLY A 384 23.50 -14.41 36.85
N GLN A 385 24.12 -15.46 36.29
CA GLN A 385 23.55 -16.20 35.16
C GLN A 385 22.25 -16.95 35.53
N ARG A 386 22.16 -17.49 36.74
CA ARG A 386 20.95 -18.13 37.26
C ARG A 386 19.83 -17.11 37.44
N THR A 387 20.15 -15.94 37.98
CA THR A 387 19.21 -14.82 38.17
C THR A 387 18.72 -14.27 36.84
N TYR A 388 19.61 -14.08 35.86
CA TYR A 388 19.25 -13.68 34.50
C TYR A 388 18.27 -14.68 33.86
N ARG A 389 18.54 -15.99 33.97
CA ARG A 389 17.66 -17.05 33.46
C ARG A 389 16.30 -17.08 34.18
N ARG A 390 16.28 -16.87 35.50
CA ARG A 390 15.05 -16.79 36.30
C ARG A 390 14.18 -15.61 35.84
N LEU A 391 14.73 -14.41 35.82
CA LEU A 391 14.03 -13.18 35.39
C LEU A 391 13.57 -13.28 33.93
N ARG A 392 14.40 -13.84 33.03
CA ARG A 392 14.01 -14.13 31.64
C ARG A 392 12.74 -14.98 31.56
N ASN A 393 12.68 -16.07 32.33
CA ASN A 393 11.53 -16.97 32.30
C ASN A 393 10.29 -16.32 32.92
N GLU A 394 10.46 -15.52 33.97
CA GLU A 394 9.38 -14.77 34.61
C GLU A 394 8.78 -13.72 33.67
N ILE A 395 9.62 -12.89 33.05
CA ILE A 395 9.20 -11.90 32.04
C ILE A 395 8.44 -12.59 30.92
N ASN A 396 8.96 -13.69 30.38
CA ASN A 396 8.29 -14.42 29.30
C ASN A 396 6.89 -14.93 29.71
N ARG A 397 6.71 -15.37 30.96
CA ARG A 397 5.40 -15.80 31.50
C ARG A 397 4.45 -14.61 31.68
N LYS A 398 4.92 -13.53 32.29
CA LYS A 398 4.11 -12.31 32.53
C LYS A 398 3.71 -11.62 31.22
N CYS A 399 4.64 -11.45 30.27
CA CYS A 399 4.31 -10.93 28.93
C CYS A 399 3.25 -11.77 28.21
N LYS A 400 3.29 -13.10 28.32
CA LYS A 400 2.26 -13.96 27.72
C LYS A 400 0.90 -13.73 28.37
N ARG A 401 0.86 -13.64 29.70
CA ARG A 401 -0.36 -13.37 30.48
C ARG A 401 -0.96 -12.01 30.16
N ASP A 402 -0.16 -10.95 30.19
CA ASP A 402 -0.58 -9.58 29.90
C ASP A 402 -1.13 -9.46 28.48
N LYS A 403 -0.47 -10.13 27.52
CA LYS A 403 -0.94 -10.19 26.14
C LYS A 403 -2.27 -10.91 26.01
N GLU A 404 -2.42 -12.07 26.64
CA GLU A 404 -3.68 -12.84 26.61
C GLU A 404 -4.83 -12.04 27.23
N LYS A 405 -4.58 -11.38 28.38
CA LYS A 405 -5.55 -10.49 29.02
C LYS A 405 -5.96 -9.36 28.08
N HIS A 406 -5.01 -8.65 27.50
CA HIS A 406 -5.30 -7.56 26.56
C HIS A 406 -6.12 -8.01 25.35
N LEU A 407 -5.80 -9.17 24.78
CA LEU A 407 -6.56 -9.72 23.66
C LEU A 407 -7.98 -10.12 24.07
N ASN A 408 -8.17 -10.65 25.27
CA ASN A 408 -9.49 -10.95 25.80
C ASN A 408 -10.32 -9.68 26.01
N ASP A 409 -9.72 -8.64 26.61
CA ASP A 409 -10.38 -7.34 26.82
C ASP A 409 -10.85 -6.74 25.48
N ILE A 410 -10.02 -6.83 24.42
CA ILE A 410 -10.39 -6.41 23.06
C ILE A 410 -11.56 -7.25 22.51
N CYS A 411 -11.53 -8.57 22.71
CA CYS A 411 -12.60 -9.46 22.22
C CYS A 411 -13.92 -9.18 22.94
N GLU A 412 -13.88 -8.90 24.24
CA GLU A 412 -15.05 -8.46 25.01
C GLU A 412 -15.60 -7.14 24.49
N GLU A 413 -14.75 -6.16 24.20
CA GLU A 413 -15.17 -4.88 23.61
C GLU A 413 -15.80 -5.08 22.21
N ILE A 414 -15.24 -5.96 21.38
CA ILE A 414 -15.84 -6.32 20.07
C ILE A 414 -17.21 -6.98 20.28
N ASN A 415 -17.35 -7.90 21.23
CA ASN A 415 -18.63 -8.54 21.53
C ASN A 415 -19.67 -7.54 22.04
N ASN A 416 -19.28 -6.57 22.85
CA ASN A 416 -20.17 -5.50 23.31
C ASN A 416 -20.67 -4.66 22.14
N GLU A 417 -19.81 -4.32 21.17
CA GLU A 417 -20.22 -3.61 19.95
C GLU A 417 -21.12 -4.45 19.04
N LEU A 418 -20.89 -5.76 18.93
CA LEU A 418 -21.77 -6.67 18.19
C LEU A 418 -23.15 -6.79 18.85
N ASN A 419 -23.20 -6.88 20.18
CA ASN A 419 -24.45 -6.93 20.95
C ASN A 419 -25.24 -5.62 20.87
N ALA A 420 -24.55 -4.49 20.69
CA ALA A 420 -25.16 -3.19 20.45
C ALA A 420 -25.57 -2.95 18.97
N ASP A 421 -25.49 -3.99 18.12
CA ASP A 421 -25.75 -3.94 16.67
C ASP A 421 -24.88 -2.92 15.89
N ASN A 422 -23.73 -2.55 16.46
CA ASN A 422 -22.74 -1.65 15.85
C ASN A 422 -21.76 -2.44 14.97
N LEU A 423 -22.28 -3.21 14.00
CA LEU A 423 -21.50 -4.11 13.14
C LEU A 423 -20.30 -3.44 12.48
N ASP A 424 -20.43 -2.17 12.08
CA ASP A 424 -19.35 -1.39 11.48
C ASP A 424 -18.18 -1.12 12.44
N LYS A 425 -18.48 -0.80 13.69
CA LYS A 425 -17.48 -0.50 14.71
C LYS A 425 -16.81 -1.80 15.15
N ALA A 426 -17.59 -2.86 15.37
CA ALA A 426 -17.06 -4.20 15.62
C ALA A 426 -16.16 -4.69 14.48
N TYR A 427 -16.59 -4.59 13.22
CA TYR A 427 -15.77 -4.93 12.06
C TYR A 427 -14.52 -4.04 11.96
N GLY A 428 -14.65 -2.74 12.25
CA GLY A 428 -13.54 -1.80 12.33
C GLY A 428 -12.48 -2.22 13.36
N MET A 429 -12.90 -2.65 14.54
CA MET A 429 -12.02 -3.18 15.59
C MET A 429 -11.42 -4.54 15.22
N VAL A 430 -12.19 -5.45 14.64
CA VAL A 430 -11.68 -6.75 14.15
C VAL A 430 -10.60 -6.50 13.09
N LYS A 431 -10.83 -5.60 12.14
CA LYS A 431 -9.84 -5.22 11.12
C LYS A 431 -8.64 -4.51 11.75
N GLN A 432 -8.92 -3.59 12.68
CA GLN A 432 -8.11 -3.07 13.78
C GLN A 432 -6.96 -4.00 14.20
N PHE A 433 -7.37 -4.97 15.02
CA PHE A 433 -6.47 -5.82 15.79
C PHE A 433 -6.16 -7.13 15.08
N PHE A 434 -7.06 -7.64 14.23
CA PHE A 434 -7.00 -8.98 13.66
C PHE A 434 -7.07 -9.05 12.13
N GLY A 435 -7.15 -7.93 11.40
CA GLY A 435 -7.12 -7.94 9.93
C GLY A 435 -5.85 -8.60 9.34
N GLU A 436 -5.61 -8.50 8.05
CA GLU A 436 -4.28 -8.78 7.49
C GLU A 436 -3.72 -7.49 6.91
N ALA A 437 -2.42 -7.23 7.09
CA ALA A 437 -1.81 -6.06 6.51
C ALA A 437 -1.84 -6.20 4.98
N LYS A 438 -2.41 -5.21 4.29
CA LYS A 438 -2.29 -5.16 2.82
C LYS A 438 -0.82 -4.98 2.48
N LYS A 439 -0.26 -5.95 1.76
CA LYS A 439 1.13 -5.93 1.29
C LYS A 439 1.31 -4.68 0.42
N LYS A 440 2.09 -3.70 0.90
CA LYS A 440 2.54 -2.60 0.06
C LYS A 440 3.60 -3.16 -0.88
N SER A 441 3.45 -2.85 -2.14
CA SER A 441 4.38 -3.23 -3.20
C SER A 441 5.80 -2.79 -2.86
N SER A 442 6.75 -3.74 -2.93
CA SER A 442 8.16 -3.45 -3.21
C SER A 442 8.30 -2.71 -4.55
N GLY A 443 9.48 -2.19 -4.88
CA GLY A 443 9.73 -1.56 -6.20
C GLY A 443 9.17 -2.35 -7.41
N ILE A 444 8.99 -1.66 -8.53
CA ILE A 444 8.44 -2.20 -9.79
C ILE A 444 9.57 -2.38 -10.79
N GLN A 445 9.55 -3.44 -11.60
CA GLN A 445 10.51 -3.64 -12.67
C GLN A 445 10.23 -2.71 -13.86
N ASN A 446 11.28 -2.05 -14.34
CA ASN A 446 11.27 -1.35 -15.62
C ASN A 446 11.24 -2.36 -16.79
N GLU A 447 11.20 -1.87 -18.02
CA GLU A 447 11.15 -2.74 -19.22
C GLU A 447 12.39 -3.62 -19.41
N ILE A 448 13.52 -3.23 -18.82
CA ILE A 448 14.81 -3.95 -18.88
C ILE A 448 14.91 -4.97 -17.72
N GLY A 449 13.87 -5.11 -16.89
CA GLY A 449 13.84 -6.03 -15.75
C GLY A 449 14.53 -5.52 -14.49
N GLN A 450 15.01 -4.27 -14.48
CA GLN A 450 15.62 -3.65 -13.29
C GLN A 450 14.55 -3.09 -12.36
N LEU A 451 14.73 -3.25 -11.05
CA LEU A 451 13.77 -2.79 -10.06
C LEU A 451 13.89 -1.27 -9.82
N VAL A 452 12.87 -0.51 -10.19
CA VAL A 452 12.70 0.89 -9.80
C VAL A 452 11.93 0.98 -8.49
N TYR A 453 12.46 1.76 -7.56
CA TYR A 453 11.91 1.88 -6.20
C TYR A 453 11.77 3.34 -5.77
N GLU A 454 12.20 4.31 -6.59
CA GLU A 454 11.94 5.73 -6.38
C GLU A 454 10.51 6.07 -6.80
N GLU A 455 9.76 6.81 -5.97
CA GLU A 455 8.35 7.16 -6.23
C GLU A 455 8.12 7.77 -7.62
N LYS A 456 9.02 8.64 -8.07
CA LYS A 456 8.96 9.28 -9.40
C LYS A 456 9.16 8.29 -10.54
N GLU A 457 10.11 7.37 -10.40
CA GLU A 457 10.36 6.34 -11.42
C GLU A 457 9.22 5.32 -11.46
N ILE A 458 8.66 4.97 -10.31
CA ILE A 458 7.47 4.12 -10.22
C ILE A 458 6.27 4.79 -10.91
N ALA A 459 6.01 6.06 -10.64
CA ALA A 459 4.92 6.81 -11.29
C ALA A 459 5.11 6.86 -12.81
N LYS A 460 6.33 7.15 -13.28
CA LYS A 460 6.66 7.15 -14.70
C LYS A 460 6.48 5.77 -15.34
N ARG A 461 6.94 4.70 -14.68
CA ARG A 461 6.79 3.32 -15.15
C ARG A 461 5.32 2.91 -15.29
N TRP A 462 4.47 3.36 -14.37
CA TRP A 462 3.02 3.17 -14.45
C TRP A 462 2.40 3.95 -15.61
N LYS A 463 2.80 5.21 -15.82
CA LYS A 463 2.38 6.01 -16.96
C LYS A 463 2.70 5.30 -18.28
N GLU A 464 3.95 4.87 -18.47
CA GLU A 464 4.40 4.14 -19.65
C GLU A 464 3.57 2.86 -19.87
N TYR A 465 3.28 2.11 -18.79
CA TYR A 465 2.41 0.93 -18.87
C TYR A 465 0.97 1.27 -19.30
N LEU A 466 0.38 2.31 -18.74
CA LEU A 466 -1.00 2.72 -19.02
C LEU A 466 -1.14 3.26 -20.44
N GLU A 467 -0.21 4.10 -20.90
CA GLU A 467 -0.21 4.62 -22.28
C GLU A 467 -0.01 3.49 -23.30
N LYS A 468 0.74 2.44 -22.96
CA LYS A 468 0.85 1.24 -23.81
C LYS A 468 -0.43 0.39 -23.77
N LEU A 469 -1.04 0.23 -22.60
CA LEU A 469 -2.24 -0.58 -22.41
C LEU A 469 -3.46 0.05 -23.09
N TYR A 470 -3.65 1.35 -22.90
CA TYR A 470 -4.78 2.14 -23.40
C TYR A 470 -4.43 2.97 -24.63
N GLY A 471 -3.25 2.77 -25.21
CA GLY A 471 -2.87 3.34 -26.50
C GLY A 471 -3.59 2.63 -27.64
N ASP A 472 -3.81 3.35 -28.73
CA ASP A 472 -4.36 2.81 -29.96
C ASP A 472 -3.68 3.48 -31.17
N SER A 473 -3.22 2.66 -32.12
CA SER A 473 -2.61 3.11 -33.38
C SER A 473 -3.63 3.28 -34.51
N ASN A 474 -4.87 2.79 -34.33
CA ASN A 474 -5.86 2.61 -35.40
C ASN A 474 -7.13 3.44 -35.22
N MET A 475 -7.17 4.39 -34.29
CA MET A 475 -8.32 5.29 -34.13
C MET A 475 -8.30 6.36 -35.24
N ASN A 476 -9.39 6.44 -36.01
CA ASN A 476 -9.72 7.67 -36.71
C ASN A 476 -10.07 8.72 -35.65
N GLU A 477 -9.89 10.02 -35.93
CA GLU A 477 -10.33 11.06 -34.98
C GLU A 477 -11.84 10.87 -34.71
N ASN A 478 -12.16 10.31 -33.55
CA ASN A 478 -13.51 9.98 -33.11
C ASN A 478 -14.35 11.26 -33.14
N THR A 479 -15.10 11.43 -34.23
CA THR A 479 -15.85 12.65 -34.52
C THR A 479 -17.31 12.30 -34.34
N LEU A 480 -17.85 12.66 -33.18
CA LEU A 480 -19.28 12.62 -32.96
C LEU A 480 -19.96 13.56 -33.96
N GLU A 481 -21.14 13.16 -34.46
CA GLU A 481 -21.98 14.02 -35.30
C GLU A 481 -22.31 15.35 -34.61
N THR A 482 -22.65 16.38 -35.38
CA THR A 482 -23.08 17.66 -34.79
C THR A 482 -24.57 17.62 -34.40
N GLU A 483 -24.96 18.45 -33.44
CA GLU A 483 -26.36 18.54 -32.98
C GLU A 483 -27.32 18.89 -34.15
N ASP A 484 -26.83 19.67 -35.13
CA ASP A 484 -27.56 20.05 -36.34
C ASP A 484 -27.78 18.89 -37.33
N GLN A 485 -26.99 17.82 -37.22
CA GLN A 485 -27.09 16.62 -38.07
C GLN A 485 -28.03 15.56 -37.50
N THR A 486 -28.67 15.83 -36.34
CA THR A 486 -29.52 14.85 -35.64
C THR A 486 -30.99 15.25 -35.70
N ASP A 487 -31.87 14.27 -35.98
CA ASP A 487 -33.32 14.46 -35.94
C ASP A 487 -33.78 15.04 -34.60
N GLU A 488 -34.76 15.96 -34.61
CA GLU A 488 -35.26 16.60 -33.39
C GLU A 488 -35.76 15.60 -32.34
N ASN A 489 -36.38 14.50 -32.79
CA ASN A 489 -36.85 13.41 -31.93
C ASN A 489 -35.70 12.64 -31.24
N ASN A 490 -34.46 12.75 -31.73
CA ASN A 490 -33.27 12.07 -31.21
C ASN A 490 -32.34 13.00 -30.42
N LYS A 491 -32.69 14.28 -30.20
CA LYS A 491 -31.86 15.23 -29.43
C LYS A 491 -31.72 14.84 -27.96
N GLY A 492 -32.79 14.38 -27.33
CA GLY A 492 -32.84 13.99 -25.91
C GLY A 492 -33.36 15.10 -24.99
N GLU A 493 -34.01 14.69 -23.90
CA GLU A 493 -34.68 15.59 -22.94
C GLU A 493 -33.69 16.24 -21.95
N ASP A 494 -34.04 17.40 -21.40
CA ASP A 494 -33.24 18.03 -20.33
C ASP A 494 -33.23 17.19 -19.05
N ILE A 495 -32.18 17.34 -18.23
CA ILE A 495 -32.10 16.65 -16.93
C ILE A 495 -33.12 17.27 -15.98
N THR A 496 -33.94 16.45 -15.31
CA THR A 496 -34.88 16.93 -14.30
C THR A 496 -34.27 16.96 -12.89
N ILE A 497 -34.83 17.79 -12.01
CA ILE A 497 -34.40 17.85 -10.61
C ILE A 497 -34.66 16.53 -9.88
N GLU A 498 -35.73 15.80 -10.22
CA GLU A 498 -36.04 14.50 -9.65
C GLU A 498 -34.98 13.46 -10.03
N GLU A 499 -34.51 13.45 -11.28
CA GLU A 499 -33.42 12.57 -11.71
C GLU A 499 -32.15 12.85 -10.91
N PHE A 500 -31.80 14.13 -10.74
CA PHE A 500 -30.65 14.58 -9.96
C PHE A 500 -30.74 14.17 -8.48
N VAL A 501 -31.85 14.50 -7.81
CA VAL A 501 -32.07 14.14 -6.39
C VAL A 501 -32.03 12.62 -6.21
N LYS A 502 -32.67 11.89 -7.13
CA LYS A 502 -32.71 10.42 -7.08
C LYS A 502 -31.32 9.84 -7.35
N ALA A 503 -30.49 10.42 -8.22
CA ALA A 503 -29.11 10.00 -8.43
C ALA A 503 -28.22 10.24 -7.20
N MET A 504 -28.37 11.40 -6.53
CA MET A 504 -27.68 11.68 -5.27
C MET A 504 -28.06 10.69 -4.15
N SER A 505 -29.35 10.36 -4.02
CA SER A 505 -29.83 9.46 -2.97
C SER A 505 -29.26 8.04 -3.06
N GLU A 506 -28.87 7.60 -4.26
CA GLU A 506 -28.30 6.27 -4.49
C GLU A 506 -26.77 6.21 -4.35
N MET A 507 -26.13 7.35 -4.05
CA MET A 507 -24.70 7.39 -3.84
C MET A 507 -24.32 6.59 -2.60
N LYS A 508 -23.39 5.64 -2.77
CA LYS A 508 -22.92 4.81 -1.67
C LYS A 508 -21.92 5.60 -0.82
N SER A 509 -22.18 5.70 0.48
CA SER A 509 -21.24 6.28 1.44
C SER A 509 -19.98 5.40 1.62
N ARG A 510 -18.94 5.99 2.21
CA ARG A 510 -17.65 5.37 2.57
C ARG A 510 -16.88 4.83 1.37
N LYS A 511 -17.09 5.45 0.21
CA LYS A 511 -16.31 5.19 -1.00
C LYS A 511 -15.18 6.21 -1.09
N ALA A 512 -14.02 5.76 -1.56
CA ALA A 512 -12.87 6.64 -1.74
C ALA A 512 -13.19 7.69 -2.83
N PRO A 513 -12.89 8.98 -2.59
CA PRO A 513 -13.08 10.04 -3.58
C PRO A 513 -12.08 9.94 -4.74
N GLY A 514 -12.36 10.68 -5.82
CA GLY A 514 -11.42 10.86 -6.91
C GLY A 514 -10.33 11.88 -6.57
N LEU A 515 -9.71 12.48 -7.59
CA LEU A 515 -8.70 13.54 -7.43
C LEU A 515 -9.27 14.84 -6.86
N ASP A 516 -10.58 15.04 -6.97
CA ASP A 516 -11.30 16.17 -6.37
C ASP A 516 -11.32 16.13 -4.84
N GLU A 517 -11.01 14.97 -4.26
CA GLU A 517 -11.01 14.70 -2.83
C GLU A 517 -12.37 14.97 -2.15
N VAL A 518 -13.47 15.02 -2.92
CA VAL A 518 -14.84 15.24 -2.43
C VAL A 518 -15.57 13.89 -2.24
N PRO A 519 -15.85 13.46 -0.99
CA PRO A 519 -16.61 12.24 -0.74
C PRO A 519 -18.11 12.43 -1.00
N ALA A 520 -18.78 11.34 -1.34
CA ALA A 520 -20.22 11.34 -1.60
C ALA A 520 -21.06 11.86 -0.42
N GLU A 521 -20.59 11.66 0.81
CA GLU A 521 -21.23 12.15 2.03
C GLU A 521 -21.31 13.67 2.08
N LEU A 522 -20.29 14.37 1.59
CA LEU A 522 -20.28 15.83 1.57
C LEU A 522 -21.31 16.38 0.56
N LEU A 523 -21.44 15.72 -0.59
CA LEU A 523 -22.41 16.07 -1.62
C LEU A 523 -23.86 15.79 -1.19
N THR A 524 -24.08 14.68 -0.49
CA THR A 524 -25.43 14.26 -0.08
C THR A 524 -25.96 15.03 1.14
N ASN A 525 -25.07 15.53 2.00
CA ASN A 525 -25.43 16.27 3.22
C ASN A 525 -25.30 17.80 3.09
N CYS A 526 -24.94 18.32 1.91
CA CYS A 526 -24.93 19.77 1.70
C CYS A 526 -26.36 20.33 1.74
N GLY A 527 -26.48 21.63 1.93
CA GLY A 527 -27.77 22.30 1.96
C GLY A 527 -28.44 22.40 0.59
N GLU A 528 -29.72 22.79 0.62
CA GLU A 528 -30.58 22.80 -0.57
C GLU A 528 -30.14 23.85 -1.60
N LYS A 529 -29.58 24.98 -1.15
CA LYS A 529 -29.03 26.01 -2.07
C LYS A 529 -27.76 25.51 -2.73
N ALA A 530 -26.89 24.82 -1.98
CA ALA A 530 -25.72 24.16 -2.55
C ALA A 530 -26.12 23.05 -3.56
N LYS A 531 -27.16 22.26 -3.26
CA LYS A 531 -27.70 21.26 -4.21
C LYS A 531 -28.24 21.90 -5.47
N ALA A 532 -28.97 23.02 -5.36
CA ALA A 532 -29.49 23.76 -6.50
C ALA A 532 -28.36 24.31 -7.40
N MET A 533 -27.28 24.82 -6.81
CA MET A 533 -26.08 25.22 -7.54
C MET A 533 -25.44 24.02 -8.27
N MET A 534 -25.31 22.87 -7.60
CA MET A 534 -24.79 21.64 -8.23
C MET A 534 -25.65 21.18 -9.41
N TYR A 535 -26.97 21.22 -9.24
CA TYR A 535 -27.93 20.89 -10.27
C TYR A 535 -27.75 21.79 -11.49
N LYS A 536 -27.64 23.11 -11.29
CA LYS A 536 -27.36 24.08 -12.36
C LYS A 536 -26.05 23.79 -13.09
N ILE A 537 -24.99 23.40 -12.38
CA ILE A 537 -23.72 22.99 -13.01
C ILE A 537 -23.93 21.74 -13.87
N ILE A 538 -24.65 20.73 -13.36
CA ILE A 538 -24.91 19.48 -14.10
C ILE A 538 -25.78 19.71 -15.33
N THR A 539 -26.81 20.56 -15.25
CA THR A 539 -27.64 20.90 -16.42
C THR A 539 -26.82 21.67 -17.46
N ASN A 540 -26.02 22.65 -17.06
CA ASN A 540 -25.11 23.37 -17.96
C ASN A 540 -24.11 22.43 -18.65
N ILE A 541 -23.57 21.45 -17.92
CA ILE A 541 -22.70 20.41 -18.49
C ILE A 541 -23.46 19.61 -19.56
N TYR A 542 -24.69 19.19 -19.24
CA TYR A 542 -25.52 18.39 -20.15
C TYR A 542 -25.89 19.14 -21.44
N GLU A 543 -26.28 20.41 -21.31
CA GLU A 543 -26.66 21.31 -22.40
C GLU A 543 -25.49 21.68 -23.32
N THR A 544 -24.31 21.92 -22.76
CA THR A 544 -23.15 22.38 -23.54
C THR A 544 -22.24 21.25 -24.02
N GLY A 545 -22.28 20.09 -23.33
CA GLY A 545 -21.31 19.01 -23.55
C GLY A 545 -19.92 19.27 -22.95
N ILE A 546 -19.71 20.43 -22.30
CA ILE A 546 -18.43 20.81 -21.70
C ILE A 546 -18.38 20.26 -20.26
N VAL A 547 -17.40 19.41 -19.97
CA VAL A 547 -17.22 18.76 -18.67
C VAL A 547 -16.01 19.31 -17.93
N PRO A 548 -16.05 19.43 -16.60
CA PRO A 548 -14.88 19.82 -15.83
C PRO A 548 -13.72 18.83 -15.93
N SER A 549 -12.50 19.31 -15.71
CA SER A 549 -11.29 18.49 -15.71
C SER A 549 -11.35 17.35 -14.67
N ASP A 550 -11.91 17.61 -13.48
CA ASP A 550 -12.11 16.58 -12.44
C ASP A 550 -13.04 15.43 -12.88
N PHE A 551 -13.91 15.65 -13.87
CA PHE A 551 -14.87 14.64 -14.35
C PHE A 551 -14.23 13.70 -15.37
N THR A 552 -13.17 14.15 -16.04
CA THR A 552 -12.43 13.39 -17.05
C THR A 552 -11.20 12.71 -16.45
N LYS A 553 -10.58 13.30 -15.42
CA LYS A 553 -9.47 12.68 -14.69
C LYS A 553 -9.93 11.58 -13.75
N CYS A 554 -9.14 10.51 -13.63
CA CYS A 554 -9.34 9.45 -12.64
C CYS A 554 -8.04 9.12 -11.91
N LEU A 555 -8.13 8.88 -10.60
CA LEU A 555 -6.97 8.45 -9.81
C LEU A 555 -6.78 6.94 -9.95
N ILE A 556 -5.67 6.52 -10.54
CA ILE A 556 -5.31 5.11 -10.71
C ILE A 556 -4.63 4.58 -9.45
N ILE A 557 -5.22 3.55 -8.84
CA ILE A 557 -4.68 2.83 -7.69
C ILE A 557 -4.30 1.41 -8.13
N PRO A 558 -3.00 1.07 -8.21
CA PRO A 558 -2.56 -0.29 -8.50
C PRO A 558 -2.75 -1.19 -7.27
N ILE A 559 -3.46 -2.30 -7.45
CA ILE A 559 -3.67 -3.33 -6.43
C ILE A 559 -2.92 -4.60 -6.83
N PRO A 560 -1.98 -5.10 -6.02
CA PRO A 560 -1.23 -6.30 -6.36
C PRO A 560 -2.15 -7.53 -6.42
N LYS A 561 -2.06 -8.32 -7.51
CA LYS A 561 -2.74 -9.61 -7.66
C LYS A 561 -2.09 -10.70 -6.79
N LYS A 562 -0.80 -10.52 -6.44
CA LYS A 562 0.01 -11.44 -5.62
C LYS A 562 0.96 -10.70 -4.66
N ALA A 563 1.48 -11.41 -3.67
CA ALA A 563 2.23 -10.86 -2.54
C ALA A 563 3.47 -10.02 -2.89
N ARG A 564 4.26 -10.49 -3.86
CA ARG A 564 5.48 -9.87 -4.37
C ARG A 564 5.30 -9.54 -5.85
N ALA A 565 4.24 -8.79 -6.15
CA ALA A 565 4.11 -8.24 -7.48
C ALA A 565 5.33 -7.34 -7.75
N GLN A 566 5.96 -7.53 -8.89
CA GLN A 566 7.15 -6.79 -9.32
C GLN A 566 6.95 -6.16 -10.69
N THR A 567 6.06 -6.70 -11.54
CA THR A 567 5.77 -6.14 -12.86
C THR A 567 4.35 -5.57 -12.90
N CYS A 568 4.12 -4.53 -13.72
CA CYS A 568 2.84 -3.81 -13.76
C CYS A 568 1.62 -4.71 -14.09
N ASP A 569 1.78 -5.75 -14.91
CA ASP A 569 0.73 -6.72 -15.27
C ASP A 569 0.26 -7.58 -14.08
N GLN A 570 1.10 -7.70 -13.05
CA GLN A 570 0.79 -8.41 -11.80
C GLN A 570 -0.06 -7.57 -10.85
N TYR A 571 -0.48 -6.37 -11.26
CA TYR A 571 -1.44 -5.55 -10.54
C TYR A 571 -2.73 -5.41 -11.34
N ARG A 572 -3.79 -5.11 -10.61
CA ARG A 572 -5.03 -4.60 -11.14
C ARG A 572 -5.05 -3.09 -10.91
N THR A 573 -5.19 -2.31 -11.97
CA THR A 573 -5.43 -0.88 -11.88
C THR A 573 -6.89 -0.66 -11.50
N LEU A 574 -7.16 0.11 -10.45
CA LEU A 574 -8.51 0.60 -10.13
C LEU A 574 -8.54 2.10 -10.38
N SER A 575 -9.54 2.59 -11.10
CA SER A 575 -9.72 4.02 -11.31
C SER A 575 -10.76 4.57 -10.32
N LEU A 576 -10.37 5.60 -9.56
CA LEU A 576 -11.28 6.38 -8.72
C LEU A 576 -11.69 7.64 -9.47
N THR A 577 -12.96 7.69 -9.85
CA THR A 577 -13.59 8.86 -10.50
C THR A 577 -14.28 9.75 -9.47
N SER A 578 -14.41 11.04 -9.81
CA SER A 578 -15.15 12.04 -9.01
C SER A 578 -16.56 11.54 -8.67
N HIS A 579 -16.99 11.75 -7.42
CA HIS A 579 -18.37 11.43 -7.03
C HIS A 579 -19.39 12.36 -7.69
N ALA A 580 -19.02 13.61 -7.99
CA ALA A 580 -19.88 14.53 -8.72
C ALA A 580 -20.09 14.06 -10.17
N SER A 581 -19.02 13.60 -10.83
CA SER A 581 -19.13 12.94 -12.15
C SER A 581 -20.04 11.71 -12.09
N LYS A 582 -19.99 10.93 -11.00
CA LYS A 582 -20.87 9.76 -10.83
C LYS A 582 -22.36 10.13 -10.79
N ILE A 583 -22.73 11.29 -10.26
CA ILE A 583 -24.12 11.76 -10.27
C ILE A 583 -24.61 11.86 -11.72
N LEU A 584 -23.86 12.57 -12.57
CA LEU A 584 -24.16 12.70 -14.00
C LEU A 584 -24.22 11.34 -14.71
N THR A 585 -23.20 10.49 -14.53
CA THR A 585 -23.18 9.16 -15.18
C THR A 585 -24.31 8.24 -14.72
N ARG A 586 -24.88 8.48 -13.55
CA ARG A 586 -25.99 7.69 -13.01
C ARG A 586 -27.35 8.15 -13.52
N ILE A 587 -27.50 9.45 -13.77
CA ILE A 587 -28.65 9.99 -14.51
C ILE A 587 -28.67 9.38 -15.91
N ILE A 588 -27.56 9.47 -16.64
CA ILE A 588 -27.44 8.91 -17.99
C ILE A 588 -27.69 7.39 -17.99
N LEU A 589 -27.13 6.67 -17.02
CA LEU A 589 -27.32 5.21 -16.93
C LEU A 589 -28.82 4.85 -16.90
N ARG A 590 -29.64 5.56 -16.12
CA ARG A 590 -31.06 5.25 -16.03
C ARG A 590 -31.83 5.53 -17.31
N ARG A 591 -31.39 6.51 -18.10
CA ARG A 591 -32.01 6.83 -19.39
C ARG A 591 -31.71 5.75 -20.42
N ILE A 592 -30.50 5.19 -20.40
CA ILE A 592 -30.04 4.25 -21.44
C ILE A 592 -30.14 2.77 -21.04
N GLU A 593 -30.26 2.45 -19.75
CA GLU A 593 -30.21 1.07 -19.23
C GLU A 593 -31.23 0.15 -19.92
N THR A 594 -32.49 0.59 -20.04
CA THR A 594 -33.55 -0.20 -20.67
C THR A 594 -33.29 -0.43 -22.16
N LEU A 595 -32.79 0.59 -22.88
CA LEU A 595 -32.47 0.47 -24.30
C LEU A 595 -31.32 -0.52 -24.53
N ILE A 596 -30.29 -0.45 -23.69
CA ILE A 596 -29.19 -1.41 -23.73
C ILE A 596 -29.70 -2.80 -23.41
N ASP A 597 -30.44 -3.01 -22.32
CA ASP A 597 -30.90 -4.34 -21.91
C ASP A 597 -31.78 -5.01 -22.97
N ASN A 598 -32.66 -4.25 -23.64
CA ASN A 598 -33.49 -4.73 -24.74
C ASN A 598 -32.69 -5.16 -25.98
N SER A 599 -31.44 -4.72 -26.13
CA SER A 599 -30.55 -5.13 -27.21
C SER A 599 -29.70 -6.36 -26.89
N LEU A 600 -29.71 -6.82 -25.63
CA LEU A 600 -28.93 -7.97 -25.19
C LEU A 600 -29.72 -9.27 -25.34
N THR A 601 -29.01 -10.38 -25.58
CA THR A 601 -29.63 -11.71 -25.65
C THR A 601 -29.72 -12.35 -24.26
N ASP A 602 -30.65 -13.30 -24.09
CA ASP A 602 -30.95 -13.92 -22.78
C ASP A 602 -29.82 -14.79 -22.23
N ASP A 603 -28.87 -15.19 -23.07
CA ASP A 603 -27.66 -15.91 -22.68
C ASP A 603 -26.52 -14.99 -22.22
N GLN A 604 -26.72 -13.66 -22.24
CA GLN A 604 -25.81 -12.71 -21.60
C GLN A 604 -26.24 -12.45 -20.15
N PHE A 605 -25.53 -13.05 -19.20
CA PHE A 605 -25.86 -12.98 -17.76
C PHE A 605 -25.11 -11.86 -16.99
N GLY A 606 -24.00 -11.36 -17.54
CA GLY A 606 -23.11 -10.43 -16.84
C GLY A 606 -23.74 -9.05 -16.66
N PHE A 607 -23.58 -8.44 -15.47
CA PHE A 607 -23.95 -7.04 -15.18
C PHE A 607 -25.41 -6.63 -15.48
N ARG A 608 -26.33 -7.60 -15.59
CA ARG A 608 -27.76 -7.33 -15.79
C ARG A 608 -28.52 -7.32 -14.47
N ARG A 609 -29.57 -6.50 -14.40
CA ARG A 609 -30.38 -6.36 -13.19
C ARG A 609 -31.19 -7.64 -12.96
N GLY A 610 -31.01 -8.25 -11.79
CA GLY A 610 -31.78 -9.44 -11.38
C GLY A 610 -31.27 -10.76 -11.95
N ILE A 611 -30.19 -10.75 -12.75
CA ILE A 611 -29.56 -11.93 -13.36
C ILE A 611 -28.14 -12.06 -12.81
N GLY A 612 -27.71 -13.28 -12.47
CA GLY A 612 -26.37 -13.53 -11.94
C GLY A 612 -25.77 -14.86 -12.37
N THR A 613 -24.70 -15.24 -11.69
CA THR A 613 -23.95 -16.48 -11.98
C THR A 613 -24.76 -17.73 -11.72
N ARG A 614 -25.78 -17.66 -10.84
CA ARG A 614 -26.67 -18.79 -10.54
C ARG A 614 -27.48 -19.17 -11.78
N GLU A 615 -28.04 -18.19 -12.47
CA GLU A 615 -28.82 -18.38 -13.69
C GLU A 615 -27.93 -18.96 -14.79
N ALA A 616 -26.72 -18.43 -14.97
CA ALA A 616 -25.74 -18.96 -15.94
C ALA A 616 -25.38 -20.44 -15.69
N ILE A 617 -25.12 -20.81 -14.42
CA ILE A 617 -24.80 -22.19 -14.04
C ILE A 617 -26.00 -23.11 -14.25
N LEU A 618 -27.21 -22.65 -13.91
CA LEU A 618 -28.43 -23.42 -14.10
C LEU A 618 -28.67 -23.71 -15.58
N THR A 619 -28.57 -22.70 -16.44
CA THR A 619 -28.75 -22.83 -17.89
C THR A 619 -27.73 -23.81 -18.47
N LEU A 620 -26.45 -23.65 -18.14
CA LEU A 620 -25.39 -24.57 -18.59
C LEU A 620 -25.67 -26.02 -18.15
N ARG A 621 -26.07 -26.21 -16.89
CA ARG A 621 -26.40 -27.53 -16.35
C ARG A 621 -27.59 -28.17 -17.08
N GLN A 622 -28.65 -27.40 -17.34
CA GLN A 622 -29.82 -27.88 -18.09
C GLN A 622 -29.45 -28.31 -19.52
N VAL A 623 -28.60 -27.54 -20.20
CA VAL A 623 -28.11 -27.90 -21.55
C VAL A 623 -27.35 -29.23 -21.52
N ILE A 624 -26.42 -29.39 -20.58
CA ILE A 624 -25.64 -30.63 -20.40
C ILE A 624 -26.56 -31.81 -20.09
N GLU A 625 -27.48 -31.67 -19.14
CA GLU A 625 -28.41 -32.74 -18.76
C GLU A 625 -29.32 -33.16 -19.91
N LYS A 626 -29.87 -32.20 -20.68
CA LYS A 626 -30.73 -32.49 -21.84
C LYS A 626 -29.96 -33.21 -22.95
N ARG A 627 -28.72 -32.83 -23.23
CA ARG A 627 -27.89 -33.47 -24.26
C ARG A 627 -27.43 -34.86 -23.85
N ASN A 628 -27.04 -35.03 -22.59
CA ASN A 628 -26.70 -36.34 -22.03
C ASN A 628 -27.88 -37.31 -22.10
N ARG A 629 -29.12 -36.86 -21.78
CA ARG A 629 -30.33 -37.69 -21.93
C ARG A 629 -30.57 -38.16 -23.35
N LYS A 630 -30.17 -37.36 -24.35
CA LYS A 630 -30.29 -37.70 -25.78
C LYS A 630 -29.08 -38.49 -26.32
N GLY A 631 -28.09 -38.80 -25.49
CA GLY A 631 -26.86 -39.48 -25.92
C GLY A 631 -26.00 -38.65 -26.89
N ILE A 632 -26.17 -37.33 -26.92
CA ILE A 632 -25.44 -36.47 -27.86
C ILE A 632 -24.12 -36.04 -27.22
N ALA A 633 -23.01 -36.31 -27.90
CA ALA A 633 -21.70 -35.82 -27.49
C ALA A 633 -21.72 -34.28 -27.34
N THR A 634 -21.22 -33.81 -26.20
CA THR A 634 -21.26 -32.39 -25.82
C THR A 634 -19.88 -31.94 -25.43
N PHE A 635 -19.37 -30.93 -26.12
CA PHE A 635 -18.07 -30.32 -25.87
C PHE A 635 -18.31 -28.91 -25.32
N MET A 636 -17.46 -28.49 -24.37
CA MET A 636 -17.50 -27.14 -23.81
C MET A 636 -16.16 -26.47 -24.06
N SER A 637 -16.21 -25.22 -24.54
CA SER A 637 -15.04 -24.36 -24.70
C SER A 637 -15.14 -23.20 -23.72
N PHE A 638 -14.09 -23.00 -22.92
CA PHE A 638 -13.98 -21.86 -22.02
C PHE A 638 -13.04 -20.83 -22.64
N VAL A 639 -13.57 -19.68 -23.01
CA VAL A 639 -12.83 -18.56 -23.60
C VAL A 639 -12.74 -17.45 -22.56
N ASP A 640 -11.54 -16.96 -22.30
CA ASP A 640 -11.30 -15.80 -21.45
C ASP A 640 -10.62 -14.70 -22.28
N LEU A 641 -11.15 -13.48 -22.17
CA LEU A 641 -10.67 -12.34 -22.94
C LEU A 641 -9.60 -11.59 -22.13
N GLU A 642 -8.37 -11.52 -22.64
CA GLU A 642 -7.32 -10.78 -21.95
C GLU A 642 -7.65 -9.28 -21.91
N LYS A 643 -7.73 -8.71 -20.70
CA LYS A 643 -7.92 -7.27 -20.46
C LYS A 643 -9.10 -6.69 -21.25
N ALA A 644 -10.22 -7.41 -21.28
CA ALA A 644 -11.38 -7.07 -22.11
C ALA A 644 -11.89 -5.64 -21.90
N PHE A 645 -11.97 -5.18 -20.64
CA PHE A 645 -12.40 -3.82 -20.29
C PHE A 645 -11.44 -2.75 -20.83
N ASP A 646 -10.15 -3.06 -20.99
CA ASP A 646 -9.12 -2.11 -21.40
C ASP A 646 -8.97 -2.01 -22.93
N ASN A 647 -9.59 -2.94 -23.67
CA ASN A 647 -9.46 -3.06 -25.12
C ASN A 647 -10.73 -2.68 -25.91
N VAL A 648 -11.76 -2.13 -25.25
CA VAL A 648 -12.97 -1.66 -25.93
C VAL A 648 -12.64 -0.52 -26.92
N ASN A 649 -12.94 -0.72 -28.19
CA ASN A 649 -12.78 0.32 -29.21
C ASN A 649 -13.91 1.36 -29.10
N TRP A 650 -13.55 2.63 -28.93
CA TRP A 650 -14.50 3.73 -28.77
C TRP A 650 -15.33 4.03 -30.02
N ASP A 651 -14.75 3.99 -31.21
CA ASP A 651 -15.47 4.26 -32.47
C ASP A 651 -16.65 3.28 -32.62
N LEU A 652 -16.37 1.98 -32.50
CA LEU A 652 -17.39 0.95 -32.53
C LEU A 652 -18.38 1.10 -31.38
N MET A 653 -17.92 1.42 -30.15
CA MET A 653 -18.83 1.64 -29.03
C MET A 653 -19.82 2.78 -29.30
N PHE A 654 -19.37 3.93 -29.81
CA PHE A 654 -20.26 5.07 -30.10
C PHE A 654 -21.19 4.81 -31.28
N GLU A 655 -20.73 4.06 -32.29
CA GLU A 655 -21.59 3.58 -33.38
C GLU A 655 -22.71 2.69 -32.85
N LEU A 656 -22.40 1.75 -31.96
CA LEU A 656 -23.39 0.87 -31.32
C LEU A 656 -24.42 1.67 -30.51
N LEU A 657 -23.98 2.67 -29.73
CA LEU A 657 -24.88 3.54 -28.97
C LEU A 657 -25.85 4.29 -29.88
N LYS A 658 -25.37 4.78 -31.04
CA LYS A 658 -26.22 5.42 -32.05
C LYS A 658 -27.21 4.42 -32.64
N ARG A 659 -26.76 3.21 -32.99
CA ARG A 659 -27.59 2.17 -33.62
C ARG A 659 -28.76 1.72 -32.76
N ILE A 660 -28.59 1.65 -31.44
CA ILE A 660 -29.67 1.27 -30.50
C ILE A 660 -30.60 2.43 -30.13
N GLY A 661 -30.41 3.62 -30.72
CA GLY A 661 -31.31 4.76 -30.55
C GLY A 661 -31.08 5.57 -29.27
N ILE A 662 -29.87 5.58 -28.70
CA ILE A 662 -29.56 6.49 -27.59
C ILE A 662 -29.51 7.93 -28.11
N SER A 663 -30.14 8.84 -27.35
CA SER A 663 -30.22 10.25 -27.70
C SER A 663 -28.85 10.89 -27.93
N PHE A 664 -28.81 11.92 -28.77
CA PHE A 664 -27.60 12.68 -29.07
C PHE A 664 -26.97 13.28 -27.81
N ARG A 665 -27.75 13.95 -26.96
CA ARG A 665 -27.23 14.60 -25.75
C ARG A 665 -26.62 13.60 -24.78
N ASP A 666 -27.23 12.43 -24.60
CA ASP A 666 -26.64 11.36 -23.77
C ASP A 666 -25.33 10.84 -24.37
N ARG A 667 -25.29 10.57 -25.68
CA ARG A 667 -24.06 10.14 -26.39
C ARG A 667 -22.96 11.19 -26.33
N ARG A 668 -23.29 12.47 -26.49
CA ARG A 668 -22.36 13.60 -26.42
C ARG A 668 -21.68 13.66 -25.05
N ILE A 669 -22.43 13.49 -23.97
CA ILE A 669 -21.84 13.50 -22.63
C ILE A 669 -20.97 12.27 -22.38
N ILE A 670 -21.40 11.09 -22.81
CA ILE A 670 -20.56 9.88 -22.73
C ILE A 670 -19.25 10.14 -23.49
N HIS A 671 -19.30 10.71 -24.68
CA HIS A 671 -18.12 11.05 -25.46
C HIS A 671 -17.22 12.09 -24.81
N SER A 672 -17.76 13.19 -24.28
CA SER A 672 -16.98 14.21 -23.56
C SER A 672 -16.25 13.63 -22.34
N LEU A 673 -16.84 12.63 -21.67
CA LEU A 673 -16.23 11.95 -20.53
C LEU A 673 -15.11 10.97 -20.93
N TYR A 674 -15.17 10.40 -22.13
CA TYR A 674 -14.21 9.40 -22.63
C TYR A 674 -13.07 10.03 -23.43
N LYS A 675 -13.37 10.92 -24.39
CA LYS A 675 -12.39 11.51 -25.31
C LYS A 675 -11.22 12.21 -24.62
N ASN A 676 -11.48 12.83 -23.46
CA ASN A 676 -10.50 13.56 -22.68
C ASN A 676 -10.07 12.80 -21.40
N GLU A 677 -10.28 11.48 -21.34
CA GLU A 677 -9.97 10.72 -20.13
C GLU A 677 -8.46 10.66 -19.87
N VAL A 678 -8.09 11.00 -18.63
CA VAL A 678 -6.71 10.98 -18.15
C VAL A 678 -6.64 10.14 -16.87
N GLY A 679 -5.76 9.13 -16.89
CA GLY A 679 -5.39 8.37 -15.70
C GLY A 679 -4.25 9.06 -14.96
N VAL A 680 -4.48 9.48 -13.72
CA VAL A 680 -3.47 10.10 -12.86
C VAL A 680 -2.94 9.07 -11.89
N ILE A 681 -1.62 8.89 -11.88
CA ILE A 681 -0.92 7.96 -10.99
C ILE A 681 -0.24 8.75 -9.89
N ARG A 682 -0.69 8.56 -8.64
CA ARG A 682 -0.10 9.19 -7.46
C ARG A 682 0.78 8.19 -6.71
N CYS A 683 2.08 8.41 -6.72
CA CYS A 683 3.06 7.67 -5.91
C CYS A 683 3.70 8.62 -4.90
N GLY A 684 3.28 8.54 -3.64
CA GLY A 684 3.72 9.48 -2.61
C GLY A 684 3.34 10.91 -2.95
N ASP A 685 4.35 11.79 -3.05
CA ASP A 685 4.19 13.19 -3.44
C ASP A 685 4.33 13.44 -4.96
N THR A 686 4.53 12.38 -5.77
CA THR A 686 4.68 12.49 -7.22
C THR A 686 3.39 12.10 -7.94
N GLU A 687 3.02 12.89 -8.95
CA GLU A 687 1.91 12.62 -9.86
C GLU A 687 2.41 12.56 -11.30
N GLU A 688 1.92 11.57 -12.04
CA GLU A 688 2.12 11.46 -13.49
C GLU A 688 0.76 11.28 -14.15
N GLU A 689 0.57 11.88 -15.32
CA GLU A 689 -0.66 11.80 -16.12
C GLU A 689 -0.43 10.92 -17.34
N ALA A 690 -1.34 9.96 -17.56
CA ALA A 690 -1.39 9.06 -18.70
C ALA A 690 -2.69 9.27 -19.48
N VAL A 691 -2.56 9.49 -20.80
CA VAL A 691 -3.73 9.67 -21.68
C VAL A 691 -4.34 8.30 -22.00
N ILE A 692 -5.66 8.18 -21.85
CA ILE A 692 -6.42 6.97 -22.18
C ILE A 692 -7.06 7.18 -23.56
N LYS A 693 -6.97 6.19 -24.46
CA LYS A 693 -7.51 6.28 -25.83
C LYS A 693 -8.44 5.14 -26.23
N LYS A 694 -8.61 4.13 -25.38
CA LYS A 694 -9.53 3.00 -25.57
C LYS A 694 -9.92 2.40 -24.21
N GLY A 695 -10.83 1.44 -24.22
CA GLY A 695 -11.33 0.78 -23.01
C GLY A 695 -12.52 1.51 -22.38
N VAL A 696 -13.11 0.92 -21.35
CA VAL A 696 -14.19 1.54 -20.57
C VAL A 696 -13.68 2.11 -19.25
N ARG A 697 -14.26 3.22 -18.79
CA ARG A 697 -13.85 3.92 -17.56
C ARG A 697 -14.01 3.02 -16.34
N GLN A 698 -12.96 2.38 -15.86
CA GLN A 698 -13.10 1.46 -14.72
C GLN A 698 -13.63 2.21 -13.48
N GLY A 699 -14.63 1.66 -12.79
CA GLY A 699 -15.25 2.31 -11.63
C GLY A 699 -16.34 3.36 -11.94
N CYS A 700 -16.61 3.66 -13.21
CA CYS A 700 -17.82 4.38 -13.63
C CYS A 700 -19.04 3.44 -13.63
N SER A 701 -20.23 3.97 -13.37
CA SER A 701 -21.48 3.20 -13.36
C SER A 701 -21.95 2.78 -14.77
N LEU A 702 -21.55 3.50 -15.81
CA LEU A 702 -21.92 3.21 -17.20
C LEU A 702 -21.12 2.04 -17.78
N SER A 703 -19.87 1.90 -17.38
CA SER A 703 -18.89 0.99 -18.01
C SER A 703 -19.34 -0.47 -18.13
N PRO A 704 -19.99 -1.10 -17.13
CA PRO A 704 -20.48 -2.47 -17.29
C PRO A 704 -21.53 -2.62 -18.41
N TYR A 705 -22.43 -1.64 -18.57
CA TYR A 705 -23.48 -1.67 -19.58
C TYR A 705 -22.93 -1.40 -20.98
N LEU A 706 -22.00 -0.45 -21.09
CA LEU A 706 -21.29 -0.18 -22.34
C LEU A 706 -20.47 -1.41 -22.78
N PHE A 707 -19.83 -2.09 -21.83
CA PHE A 707 -19.08 -3.33 -22.09
C PHE A 707 -20.02 -4.47 -22.56
N ASN A 708 -21.17 -4.64 -21.92
CA ASN A 708 -22.17 -5.62 -22.33
C ASN A 708 -22.66 -5.41 -23.77
N LEU A 709 -22.93 -4.15 -24.16
CA LEU A 709 -23.33 -3.81 -25.53
C LEU A 709 -22.22 -4.16 -26.54
N TYR A 710 -20.97 -3.85 -26.19
CA TYR A 710 -19.81 -4.15 -27.02
C TYR A 710 -19.58 -5.66 -27.21
N VAL A 711 -19.68 -6.45 -26.13
CA VAL A 711 -19.54 -7.91 -26.18
C VAL A 711 -20.70 -8.55 -26.95
N GLN A 712 -21.92 -8.02 -26.80
CA GLN A 712 -23.08 -8.50 -27.55
C GLN A 712 -22.86 -8.40 -29.06
N GLU A 713 -22.24 -7.32 -29.55
CA GLU A 713 -21.92 -7.17 -30.96
C GLU A 713 -20.96 -8.28 -31.45
N ALA A 714 -19.94 -8.62 -30.65
CA ALA A 714 -19.03 -9.70 -30.98
C ALA A 714 -19.77 -11.06 -31.00
N ILE A 715 -20.66 -11.31 -30.04
CA ILE A 715 -21.49 -12.53 -29.99
C ILE A 715 -22.39 -12.62 -31.23
N ASN A 716 -23.02 -11.52 -31.63
CA ASN A 716 -23.89 -11.49 -32.81
C ASN A 716 -23.10 -11.84 -34.09
N LYS A 717 -21.92 -11.23 -34.29
CA LYS A 717 -21.05 -11.55 -35.42
C LYS A 717 -20.61 -13.01 -35.43
N ILE A 718 -20.21 -13.56 -34.28
CA ILE A 718 -19.83 -14.98 -34.15
C ILE A 718 -21.01 -15.88 -34.53
N ARG A 719 -22.23 -15.56 -34.11
CA ARG A 719 -23.43 -16.34 -34.45
C ARG A 719 -23.73 -16.30 -35.95
N GLU A 720 -23.64 -15.12 -36.56
CA GLU A 720 -23.86 -14.91 -37.99
C GLU A 720 -22.84 -15.68 -38.84
N GLU A 721 -21.56 -15.65 -38.46
CA GLU A 721 -20.46 -16.27 -39.22
C GLU A 721 -20.35 -17.79 -38.98
N CYS A 722 -20.44 -18.24 -37.73
CA CYS A 722 -20.14 -19.63 -37.40
C CYS A 722 -21.33 -20.56 -37.66
N GLN A 723 -22.56 -20.14 -37.38
CA GLN A 723 -23.77 -21.01 -37.41
C GLN A 723 -23.62 -22.35 -36.64
N VAL A 724 -22.62 -22.47 -35.75
CA VAL A 724 -22.36 -23.65 -34.93
C VAL A 724 -22.57 -23.29 -33.47
N GLY A 725 -23.30 -24.11 -32.72
CA GLY A 725 -23.54 -23.90 -31.30
C GLY A 725 -24.91 -24.39 -30.85
N ILE A 726 -25.28 -24.04 -29.62
CA ILE A 726 -26.61 -24.28 -29.07
C ILE A 726 -27.23 -22.91 -28.82
N ASN A 727 -28.32 -22.59 -29.52
CA ASN A 727 -29.11 -21.42 -29.22
C ASN A 727 -29.92 -21.68 -27.95
N ILE A 728 -29.75 -20.80 -26.98
CA ILE A 728 -30.54 -20.76 -25.76
C ILE A 728 -31.66 -19.75 -26.07
N GLU A 729 -32.80 -20.27 -26.52
CA GLU A 729 -34.06 -19.54 -26.67
C GLU A 729 -34.93 -19.70 -25.42
#